data_AF-A0A7V3QG54-F1
#
_entry.id   AF-A0A7V3QG54-F1
#
_cell.length_a   1.000
_cell.length_b   1.000
_cell.length_c   1.000
_cell.angle_alpha   90.00
_cell.angle_beta   90.00
_cell.angle_gamma   90.00
#
_symmetry.space_group_name_H-M   'P 1'
#
loop_
_entity.id
_entity.type
_entity.pdbx_description
1 polymer ?
#
loop_
_entity_poly.entity_id
_entity_poly.type
_entity_poly.pdbx_seq_one_letter_code
_entity_poly.pdbx_strand_id
1 'polypeptide(L)'
;MRRGPLTLRIAGVFILTQVLLSHGLTETQLGEPPKPPASVDGLPRVRYRIQQSTPTFSVDTSSREQVRNFYNAVYIASESVPMNSTADQANCFPGTNAPAYYEATFTRINWFRAMAGVPPITQFDPTYCRKNQQAALVMSANGALSHYPPSDWSCWTPEAYEAAQNSNLALGSSGPDSITSYIWDFGTGNSAVGHRRWLLYPQTRIMGTGDVPKQGPYYSANATWIFDGHYFDPRPPTRSPYVAWPPPGYVPYTVVFPRWSISYPGADFSSANVTMKSNGTPITVSLEPVQAGYGENTLVWIPMGLNANSYSTTFPFNGTDTTYEVSITGIANAPFTSVNYTVTVFDPQLPGSDYIPLNITGPAAPVIGQPNLYSIPQIVNATKYQWRHAKVGPTNIFDGAEAGLVNFDAATSSSYDVIQQDVKARGKYAFHLAHPEPADQILTLKYPVIVCTNTVLSFQSRLGWATSNQIAKVQLSLDEGRTWITLYSQPGTGSAGELTFTTRSIPLTSYAGRTIHLRFNYSITYGSYYPQTSAGVGWYLDNILITNAMGWIEPPNIVATTTNSLTLTPSQLTQLGLQARALLFDLYPIEWGPVLFLTPAPPPPIIILYTPTLSSNNVYIPFELQASTATLFKLLESTNLIAGWTTNTQATLISNNNTLLFVTPSVGPLRFYRILAH
;
A
#
# COMPACT_ATOMS: atom_id res chain seq x y z
N MET A 1 -12.96 66.68 55.78
CA MET A 1 -12.58 67.26 54.46
C MET A 1 -12.76 66.20 53.39
N ARG A 2 -13.35 66.60 52.25
CA ARG A 2 -13.94 65.76 51.19
C ARG A 2 -13.02 64.65 50.65
N ARG A 3 -13.60 63.49 50.30
CA ARG A 3 -13.62 62.93 48.93
C ARG A 3 -14.56 61.72 48.83
N GLY A 4 -15.34 61.70 47.74
CA GLY A 4 -16.31 60.66 47.37
C GLY A 4 -15.67 59.43 46.70
N PRO A 5 -16.48 58.59 46.01
CA PRO A 5 -16.44 57.13 46.12
C PRO A 5 -15.64 56.45 45.01
N LEU A 6 -15.22 55.20 45.24
CA LEU A 6 -14.77 54.31 44.17
C LEU A 6 -15.54 52.99 44.16
N THR A 7 -15.98 52.69 42.95
CA THR A 7 -16.91 51.66 42.51
C THR A 7 -16.27 50.26 42.53
N LEU A 8 -17.08 49.28 42.95
CA LEU A 8 -16.78 47.86 43.05
C LEU A 8 -16.42 47.25 41.67
N ARG A 9 -15.28 46.56 41.57
CA ARG A 9 -15.00 45.58 40.50
C ARG A 9 -14.75 44.22 41.15
N ILE A 10 -15.66 43.28 40.91
CA ILE A 10 -15.51 41.87 41.28
C ILE A 10 -14.63 41.21 40.22
N ALA A 11 -13.43 40.78 40.60
CA ALA A 11 -12.61 39.88 39.81
C ALA A 11 -12.92 38.44 40.27
N GLY A 12 -13.61 37.68 39.43
CA GLY A 12 -13.79 36.24 39.61
C GLY A 12 -12.54 35.51 39.13
N VAL A 13 -11.79 34.92 40.07
CA VAL A 13 -10.69 34.00 39.78
C VAL A 13 -11.30 32.64 39.45
N PHE A 14 -11.28 32.24 38.18
CA PHE A 14 -11.55 30.86 37.78
C PHE A 14 -10.25 30.06 37.92
N ILE A 15 -10.18 29.22 38.94
CA ILE A 15 -9.13 28.20 39.09
C ILE A 15 -9.50 27.04 38.17
N LEU A 16 -8.77 26.90 37.05
CA LEU A 16 -8.85 25.74 36.16
C LEU A 16 -7.98 24.62 36.76
N THR A 17 -8.60 23.61 37.37
CA THR A 17 -7.93 22.35 37.70
C THR A 17 -7.73 21.56 36.41
N GLN A 18 -6.50 21.57 35.86
CA GLN A 18 -6.08 20.64 34.83
C GLN A 18 -6.02 19.23 35.42
N VAL A 19 -7.00 18.39 35.09
CA VAL A 19 -6.88 16.95 35.25
C VAL A 19 -6.14 16.41 34.03
N LEU A 20 -4.84 16.16 34.18
CA LEU A 20 -4.04 15.37 33.24
C LEU A 20 -4.48 13.91 33.33
N LEU A 21 -5.40 13.50 32.45
CA LEU A 21 -5.66 12.09 32.18
C LEU A 21 -4.76 11.66 31.02
N SER A 22 -3.58 11.13 31.34
CA SER A 22 -2.73 10.45 30.38
C SER A 22 -3.32 9.06 30.07
N HIS A 23 -4.25 8.98 29.12
CA HIS A 23 -4.58 7.70 28.49
C HIS A 23 -3.49 7.38 27.47
N GLY A 24 -2.38 6.81 27.96
CA GLY A 24 -1.28 6.36 27.12
C GLY A 24 -1.73 5.18 26.25
N LEU A 25 -1.55 5.30 24.93
CA LEU A 25 -1.40 4.13 24.08
C LEU A 25 -0.25 3.29 24.69
N THR A 26 -0.53 2.01 24.96
CA THR A 26 0.34 1.13 25.72
C THR A 26 1.60 0.82 24.91
N GLU A 27 2.76 1.22 25.40
CA GLU A 27 4.07 0.95 24.81
C GLU A 27 4.24 -0.55 24.54
N THR A 28 4.62 -0.92 23.30
CA THR A 28 4.94 -2.30 22.95
C THR A 28 6.21 -2.72 23.69
N GLN A 29 6.19 -3.92 24.27
CA GLN A 29 7.31 -4.52 24.96
C GLN A 29 7.65 -5.86 24.30
N LEU A 30 8.94 -6.13 24.18
CA LEU A 30 9.46 -7.42 23.75
C LEU A 30 10.06 -8.12 24.96
N GLY A 31 9.90 -9.44 25.04
CA GLY A 31 10.58 -10.26 26.04
C GLY A 31 12.09 -10.25 25.78
N GLU A 32 12.83 -11.01 26.58
CA GLU A 32 14.12 -11.50 26.10
C GLU A 32 13.87 -12.45 24.91
N PRO A 33 14.84 -12.65 24.00
CA PRO A 33 14.74 -13.68 22.98
C PRO A 33 14.94 -15.08 23.61
N PRO A 34 14.23 -16.12 23.12
CA PRO A 34 14.36 -17.47 23.66
C PRO A 34 15.75 -18.05 23.37
N LYS A 35 16.27 -18.85 24.30
CA LYS A 35 17.50 -19.63 24.09
C LYS A 35 17.19 -20.89 23.28
N PRO A 36 18.13 -21.37 22.44
CA PRO A 36 17.92 -22.58 21.67
C PRO A 36 17.67 -23.79 22.58
N PRO A 37 16.82 -24.73 22.16
CA PRO A 37 16.59 -25.94 22.94
C PRO A 37 17.83 -26.83 22.93
N ALA A 38 18.04 -27.59 24.02
CA ALA A 38 19.19 -28.49 24.15
C ALA A 38 19.12 -29.69 23.18
N SER A 39 17.93 -30.04 22.70
CA SER A 39 17.68 -31.05 21.67
C SER A 39 16.56 -30.58 20.74
N VAL A 40 16.57 -31.09 19.51
CA VAL A 40 15.45 -30.92 18.54
C VAL A 40 14.44 -32.08 18.61
N ASP A 41 14.63 -33.03 19.53
CA ASP A 41 13.68 -34.13 19.72
C ASP A 41 12.31 -33.59 20.13
N GLY A 42 11.26 -34.01 19.41
CA GLY A 42 9.89 -33.52 19.64
C GLY A 42 9.55 -32.20 18.94
N LEU A 43 10.52 -31.52 18.31
CA LEU A 43 10.27 -30.39 17.41
C LEU A 43 9.75 -30.87 16.05
N PRO A 44 9.00 -30.03 15.32
CA PRO A 44 8.39 -30.46 14.07
C PRO A 44 9.46 -30.69 13.01
N ARG A 45 9.37 -31.83 12.34
CA ARG A 45 10.02 -32.07 11.04
C ARG A 45 8.92 -32.30 10.04
N VAL A 46 9.03 -31.73 8.84
CA VAL A 46 8.05 -31.95 7.78
C VAL A 46 7.90 -33.47 7.56
N ARG A 47 6.78 -34.07 8.00
CA ARG A 47 6.29 -35.33 7.45
C ARG A 47 5.41 -34.93 6.28
N TYR A 48 5.91 -35.17 5.06
CA TYR A 48 5.29 -34.76 3.79
C TYR A 48 3.75 -34.83 3.81
N ARG A 49 3.11 -33.66 3.91
CA ARG A 49 1.77 -33.42 3.36
C ARG A 49 1.63 -31.93 3.08
N ILE A 50 2.14 -31.48 1.93
CA ILE A 50 1.88 -30.13 1.43
C ILE A 50 0.39 -30.09 1.09
N GLN A 51 -0.42 -29.44 1.93
CA GLN A 51 -1.76 -29.02 1.58
C GLN A 51 -1.72 -27.49 1.57
N GLN A 52 -1.79 -26.93 0.36
CA GLN A 52 -1.64 -25.51 -0.03
C GLN A 52 -0.23 -25.11 -0.46
N SER A 53 -0.12 -24.75 -1.75
CA SER A 53 1.05 -24.12 -2.34
C SER A 53 1.13 -22.68 -1.82
N THR A 54 1.86 -22.48 -0.73
CA THR A 54 2.21 -21.16 -0.26
C THR A 54 2.98 -20.42 -1.37
N PRO A 55 2.63 -19.16 -1.70
CA PRO A 55 3.42 -18.37 -2.64
C PRO A 55 4.85 -18.21 -2.12
N THR A 56 5.84 -18.67 -2.88
CA THR A 56 7.25 -18.44 -2.58
C THR A 56 7.61 -17.03 -3.04
N PHE A 57 7.79 -16.11 -2.09
CA PHE A 57 8.19 -14.75 -2.41
C PHE A 57 9.66 -14.69 -2.88
N SER A 58 9.87 -13.96 -3.98
CA SER A 58 11.19 -13.63 -4.51
C SER A 58 11.22 -12.15 -4.84
N VAL A 59 12.27 -11.45 -4.43
CA VAL A 59 12.45 -10.02 -4.69
C VAL A 59 13.92 -9.73 -4.96
N ASP A 60 14.17 -9.02 -6.05
CA ASP A 60 15.49 -8.46 -6.35
C ASP A 60 15.63 -7.11 -5.65
N THR A 61 16.42 -7.07 -4.57
CA THR A 61 16.63 -5.83 -3.83
C THR A 61 17.51 -4.83 -4.58
N SER A 62 18.12 -5.19 -5.71
CA SER A 62 18.83 -4.23 -6.56
C SER A 62 17.89 -3.40 -7.46
N SER A 63 16.63 -3.81 -7.63
CA SER A 63 15.60 -3.03 -8.32
C SER A 63 14.70 -2.32 -7.32
N ARG A 64 14.71 -0.99 -7.37
CA ARG A 64 13.88 -0.15 -6.50
C ARG A 64 12.40 -0.44 -6.73
N GLU A 65 11.97 -0.59 -7.98
CA GLU A 65 10.57 -0.84 -8.30
C GLU A 65 10.09 -2.25 -7.97
N GLN A 66 10.95 -3.26 -8.04
CA GLN A 66 10.57 -4.58 -7.52
C GLN A 66 10.34 -4.53 -6.01
N VAL A 67 11.21 -3.85 -5.26
CA VAL A 67 11.02 -3.67 -3.81
C VAL A 67 9.80 -2.81 -3.51
N ARG A 68 9.57 -1.74 -4.27
CA ARG A 68 8.40 -0.86 -4.11
C ARG A 68 7.10 -1.64 -4.31
N ASN A 69 6.99 -2.39 -5.41
CA ASN A 69 5.83 -3.22 -5.71
C ASN A 69 5.66 -4.33 -4.67
N PHE A 70 6.75 -4.97 -4.25
CA PHE A 70 6.70 -6.01 -3.22
C PHE A 70 6.24 -5.46 -1.86
N TYR A 71 6.68 -4.26 -1.47
CA TYR A 71 6.21 -3.59 -0.26
C TYR A 71 4.72 -3.22 -0.36
N ASN A 72 4.34 -2.43 -1.38
CA ASN A 72 2.97 -1.91 -1.50
C ASN A 72 1.93 -3.00 -1.75
N ALA A 73 2.30 -4.12 -2.39
CA ALA A 73 1.37 -5.20 -2.66
C ALA A 73 1.37 -6.27 -1.56
N VAL A 74 2.54 -6.67 -1.03
CA VAL A 74 2.66 -7.83 -0.12
C VAL A 74 2.80 -7.42 1.34
N TYR A 75 3.71 -6.48 1.68
CA TYR A 75 3.86 -5.99 3.06
C TYR A 75 2.55 -5.35 3.52
N ILE A 76 1.98 -4.45 2.71
CA ILE A 76 0.76 -3.73 3.06
C ILE A 76 -0.47 -4.65 3.12
N ALA A 77 -0.50 -5.76 2.39
CA ALA A 77 -1.61 -6.72 2.48
C ALA A 77 -1.75 -7.40 3.85
N SER A 78 -0.72 -7.31 4.70
CA SER A 78 -0.77 -7.78 6.09
C SER A 78 -1.03 -6.66 7.12
N GLU A 79 -1.29 -5.44 6.67
CA GLU A 79 -1.65 -4.31 7.54
C GLU A 79 -3.16 -4.29 7.82
N SER A 80 -3.54 -3.87 9.03
CA SER A 80 -4.94 -3.60 9.40
C SER A 80 -5.92 -4.76 9.16
N VAL A 81 -5.44 -6.00 9.11
CA VAL A 81 -6.29 -7.19 8.99
C VAL A 81 -7.00 -7.43 10.33
N PRO A 82 -8.34 -7.46 10.39
CA PRO A 82 -9.05 -7.66 11.66
C PRO A 82 -8.72 -9.02 12.28
N MET A 83 -8.28 -9.01 13.54
CA MET A 83 -7.98 -10.24 14.28
C MET A 83 -9.23 -11.12 14.46
N ASN A 84 -10.40 -10.49 14.69
CA ASN A 84 -11.67 -11.16 14.99
C ASN A 84 -11.51 -12.31 15.98
N SER A 85 -10.84 -12.00 17.09
CA SER A 85 -10.50 -12.97 18.12
C SER A 85 -11.72 -13.35 18.95
N THR A 86 -11.74 -14.60 19.41
CA THR A 86 -12.67 -15.09 20.44
C THR A 86 -12.00 -15.25 21.80
N ALA A 87 -10.73 -14.84 21.95
CA ALA A 87 -10.01 -14.91 23.22
C ALA A 87 -10.74 -14.11 24.31
N ASP A 88 -10.73 -14.61 25.54
CA ASP A 88 -11.23 -13.94 26.72
C ASP A 88 -10.22 -14.11 27.86
N GLN A 89 -9.46 -13.04 28.11
CA GLN A 89 -8.42 -13.01 29.12
C GLN A 89 -8.95 -13.10 30.54
N ALA A 90 -10.15 -12.58 30.82
CA ALA A 90 -10.72 -12.60 32.16
C ALA A 90 -11.13 -14.01 32.58
N ASN A 91 -11.59 -14.83 31.62
CA ASN A 91 -12.06 -16.18 31.86
C ASN A 91 -11.06 -17.27 31.44
N CYS A 92 -9.81 -16.90 31.16
CA CYS A 92 -8.75 -17.80 30.71
C CYS A 92 -9.15 -18.66 29.50
N PHE A 93 -9.88 -18.08 28.56
CA PHE A 93 -10.24 -18.74 27.31
C PHE A 93 -9.30 -18.26 26.20
N PRO A 94 -8.41 -19.13 25.67
CA PRO A 94 -7.44 -18.72 24.65
C PRO A 94 -8.11 -18.29 23.34
N GLY A 95 -9.29 -18.85 23.04
CA GLY A 95 -10.02 -18.60 21.81
C GLY A 95 -9.26 -18.99 20.54
N THR A 96 -9.67 -18.40 19.43
CA THR A 96 -9.09 -18.51 18.10
C THR A 96 -9.17 -17.16 17.39
N ASN A 97 -8.33 -16.98 16.37
CA ASN A 97 -8.36 -15.81 15.49
C ASN A 97 -8.88 -16.18 14.09
N ALA A 98 -9.28 -15.17 13.32
CA ALA A 98 -9.70 -15.39 11.93
C ALA A 98 -8.55 -15.95 11.08
N PRO A 99 -8.82 -16.88 10.13
CA PRO A 99 -7.81 -17.40 9.22
C PRO A 99 -7.02 -16.30 8.48
N ALA A 100 -7.69 -15.22 8.07
CA ALA A 100 -7.04 -14.09 7.41
C ALA A 100 -5.97 -13.41 8.28
N TYR A 101 -6.11 -13.42 9.61
CA TYR A 101 -5.13 -12.85 10.52
C TYR A 101 -3.88 -13.74 10.63
N TYR A 102 -4.06 -15.07 10.66
CA TYR A 102 -2.92 -16.01 10.58
C TYR A 102 -2.17 -15.85 9.26
N GLU A 103 -2.88 -15.75 8.14
CA GLU A 103 -2.28 -15.53 6.81
C GLU A 103 -1.55 -14.17 6.72
N ALA A 104 -2.06 -13.13 7.38
CA ALA A 104 -1.37 -11.84 7.46
C ALA A 104 -0.05 -11.96 8.23
N THR A 105 -0.04 -12.62 9.39
CA THR A 105 1.19 -12.86 10.17
C THR A 105 2.20 -13.68 9.38
N PHE A 106 1.72 -14.74 8.71
CA PHE A 106 2.52 -15.59 7.85
C PHE A 106 3.14 -14.80 6.68
N THR A 107 2.34 -13.97 6.00
CA THR A 107 2.77 -13.08 4.92
C THR A 107 3.87 -12.14 5.39
N ARG A 108 3.73 -11.53 6.58
CA ARG A 108 4.73 -10.63 7.16
C ARG A 108 6.07 -11.31 7.40
N ILE A 109 6.06 -12.52 8.00
CA ILE A 109 7.29 -13.30 8.24
C ILE A 109 8.01 -13.56 6.91
N ASN A 110 7.27 -14.08 5.92
CA ASN A 110 7.87 -14.41 4.64
C ASN A 110 8.27 -13.20 3.80
N TRP A 111 7.64 -12.04 3.99
CA TRP A 111 8.09 -10.79 3.39
C TRP A 111 9.48 -10.39 3.91
N PHE A 112 9.68 -10.41 5.24
CA PHE A 112 10.99 -10.11 5.84
C PHE A 112 12.06 -11.11 5.42
N ARG A 113 11.72 -12.41 5.39
CA ARG A 113 12.64 -13.47 4.94
C ARG A 113 13.04 -13.27 3.47
N ALA A 114 12.10 -12.98 2.58
CA ALA A 114 12.38 -12.68 1.18
C ALA A 114 13.27 -11.43 1.01
N MET A 115 12.97 -10.34 1.75
CA MET A 115 13.81 -9.14 1.76
C MET A 115 15.23 -9.44 2.26
N ALA A 116 15.38 -10.24 3.30
CA ALA A 116 16.68 -10.66 3.84
C ALA A 116 17.43 -11.67 2.95
N GLY A 117 16.79 -12.19 1.89
CA GLY A 117 17.36 -13.22 1.01
C GLY A 117 17.40 -14.60 1.66
N VAL A 118 16.48 -14.87 2.59
CA VAL A 118 16.33 -16.10 3.36
C VAL A 118 15.14 -16.92 2.82
N PRO A 119 15.24 -18.26 2.70
CA PRO A 119 14.11 -19.09 2.25
C PRO A 119 12.86 -18.89 3.11
N PRO A 120 11.64 -18.94 2.55
CA PRO A 120 10.43 -18.76 3.33
C PRO A 120 10.19 -19.93 4.30
N ILE A 121 9.43 -19.68 5.37
CA ILE A 121 8.75 -20.76 6.08
C ILE A 121 7.65 -21.33 5.17
N THR A 122 7.38 -22.63 5.29
CA THR A 122 6.43 -23.32 4.41
C THR A 122 5.02 -23.35 4.98
N GLN A 123 4.89 -23.36 6.32
CA GLN A 123 3.61 -23.44 7.00
C GLN A 123 3.70 -22.98 8.46
N PHE A 124 2.55 -22.64 9.03
CA PHE A 124 2.35 -22.69 10.48
C PHE A 124 1.87 -24.08 10.91
N ASP A 125 2.42 -24.62 12.00
CA ASP A 125 1.93 -25.85 12.60
C ASP A 125 0.69 -25.56 13.48
N PRO A 126 -0.47 -26.19 13.22
CA PRO A 126 -1.68 -25.94 14.00
C PRO A 126 -1.54 -26.26 15.49
N THR A 127 -0.64 -27.19 15.86
CA THR A 127 -0.37 -27.52 17.27
C THR A 127 0.35 -26.39 17.96
N TYR A 128 1.40 -25.83 17.34
CA TYR A 128 2.12 -24.71 17.93
C TYR A 128 1.30 -23.42 17.92
N CYS A 129 0.46 -23.20 16.91
CA CYS A 129 -0.50 -22.09 16.96
C CYS A 129 -1.42 -22.18 18.18
N ARG A 130 -1.97 -23.37 18.47
CA ARG A 130 -2.82 -23.58 19.66
C ARG A 130 -2.04 -23.39 20.97
N LYS A 131 -0.80 -23.87 21.07
CA LYS A 131 0.02 -23.67 22.29
C LYS A 131 0.40 -22.19 22.46
N ASN A 132 0.78 -21.52 21.39
CA ASN A 132 1.10 -20.09 21.40
C ASN A 132 -0.11 -19.23 21.72
N GLN A 133 -1.31 -19.63 21.33
CA GLN A 133 -2.54 -18.92 21.71
C GLN A 133 -2.70 -18.90 23.24
N GLN A 134 -2.36 -20.01 23.91
CA GLN A 134 -2.33 -20.09 25.37
C GLN A 134 -1.18 -19.28 25.97
N ALA A 135 0.01 -19.30 25.36
CA ALA A 135 1.13 -18.48 25.82
C ALA A 135 0.81 -16.98 25.73
N ALA A 136 0.27 -16.51 24.61
CA ALA A 136 -0.16 -15.12 24.44
C ALA A 136 -1.22 -14.72 25.48
N LEU A 137 -2.21 -15.60 25.73
CA LEU A 137 -3.21 -15.42 26.79
C LEU A 137 -2.55 -15.25 28.16
N VAL A 138 -1.60 -16.12 28.53
CA VAL A 138 -0.89 -16.06 29.81
C VAL A 138 -0.11 -14.75 29.96
N MET A 139 0.63 -14.32 28.93
CA MET A 139 1.36 -13.05 28.98
C MET A 139 0.41 -11.85 29.14
N SER A 140 -0.69 -11.85 28.39
CA SER A 140 -1.71 -10.81 28.40
C SER A 140 -2.44 -10.71 29.75
N ALA A 141 -2.87 -11.85 30.31
CA ALA A 141 -3.60 -11.92 31.58
C ALA A 141 -2.78 -11.43 32.77
N ASN A 142 -1.45 -11.54 32.70
CA ASN A 142 -0.55 -11.13 33.77
C ASN A 142 0.16 -9.79 33.48
N GLY A 143 0.01 -9.23 32.28
CA GLY A 143 0.67 -7.99 31.87
C GLY A 143 2.20 -8.06 31.93
N ALA A 144 2.78 -9.24 31.72
CA ALA A 144 4.20 -9.51 31.86
C ALA A 144 4.68 -10.57 30.86
N LEU A 145 5.97 -10.52 30.51
CA LEU A 145 6.61 -11.46 29.59
C LEU A 145 7.61 -12.35 30.33
N SER A 146 7.55 -13.67 30.09
CA SER A 146 8.53 -14.62 30.61
C SER A 146 8.59 -15.86 29.72
N HIS A 147 9.80 -16.37 29.45
CA HIS A 147 9.96 -17.71 28.86
C HIS A 147 9.70 -18.84 29.85
N TYR A 148 9.67 -18.52 31.15
CA TYR A 148 9.43 -19.47 32.23
C TYR A 148 8.31 -18.91 33.11
N PRO A 149 7.08 -18.78 32.58
CA PRO A 149 5.98 -18.21 33.35
C PRO A 149 5.74 -19.09 34.60
N PRO A 150 5.80 -18.52 35.81
CA PRO A 150 5.47 -19.22 37.05
C PRO A 150 4.12 -19.92 36.99
N SER A 151 3.99 -21.09 37.60
CA SER A 151 2.76 -21.88 37.58
C SER A 151 1.58 -21.24 38.33
N ASP A 152 1.82 -20.18 39.10
CA ASP A 152 0.82 -19.37 39.79
C ASP A 152 0.34 -18.17 38.97
N TRP A 153 0.89 -17.93 37.77
CA TRP A 153 0.35 -16.94 36.83
C TRP A 153 -1.07 -17.28 36.42
N SER A 154 -1.89 -16.25 36.24
CA SER A 154 -3.26 -16.41 35.75
C SER A 154 -3.25 -17.08 34.38
N CYS A 155 -4.21 -17.98 34.16
CA CYS A 155 -4.40 -18.75 32.93
C CYS A 155 -3.25 -19.69 32.54
N TRP A 156 -2.31 -19.94 33.46
CA TRP A 156 -1.16 -20.82 33.20
C TRP A 156 -1.60 -22.25 32.84
N THR A 157 -0.94 -22.82 31.84
CA THR A 157 -1.04 -24.23 31.47
C THR A 157 0.35 -24.79 31.12
N PRO A 158 0.57 -26.11 31.22
CA PRO A 158 1.81 -26.73 30.75
C PRO A 158 2.12 -26.41 29.29
N GLU A 159 1.10 -26.34 28.43
CA GLU A 159 1.22 -25.99 27.01
C GLU A 159 1.62 -24.53 26.80
N ALA A 160 1.10 -23.60 27.60
CA ALA A 160 1.50 -22.20 27.56
C ALA A 160 2.96 -22.03 28.00
N TYR A 161 3.37 -22.76 29.05
CA TYR A 161 4.75 -22.77 29.52
C TYR A 161 5.72 -23.28 28.45
N GLU A 162 5.39 -24.40 27.80
CA GLU A 162 6.20 -24.95 26.69
C GLU A 162 6.27 -23.98 25.51
N ALA A 163 5.14 -23.39 25.10
CA ALA A 163 5.12 -22.40 24.02
C ALA A 163 5.94 -21.16 24.36
N ALA A 164 5.87 -20.68 25.61
CA ALA A 164 6.65 -19.53 26.06
C ALA A 164 8.16 -19.78 25.92
N GLN A 165 8.64 -20.98 26.24
CA GLN A 165 10.06 -21.34 26.09
C GLN A 165 10.56 -21.34 24.63
N ASN A 166 9.66 -21.59 23.67
CA ASN A 166 10.01 -21.79 22.27
C ASN A 166 9.64 -20.61 21.37
N SER A 167 9.16 -19.52 21.95
CA SER A 167 8.58 -18.41 21.19
C SER A 167 9.29 -17.09 21.41
N ASN A 168 9.35 -16.27 20.38
CA ASN A 168 9.46 -14.82 20.54
C ASN A 168 8.16 -14.31 21.20
N LEU A 169 8.28 -13.41 22.18
CA LEU A 169 7.15 -12.95 23.00
C LEU A 169 7.03 -11.41 22.95
N ALA A 170 5.81 -10.91 22.79
CA ALA A 170 5.51 -9.49 22.79
C ALA A 170 4.23 -9.17 23.58
N LEU A 171 4.23 -8.00 24.22
CA LEU A 171 3.11 -7.39 24.91
C LEU A 171 2.84 -6.01 24.30
N GLY A 172 1.57 -5.61 24.19
CA GLY A 172 1.17 -4.36 23.54
C GLY A 172 1.25 -4.39 22.01
N SER A 173 1.53 -5.54 21.39
CA SER A 173 1.42 -5.78 19.95
C SER A 173 0.96 -7.21 19.66
N SER A 174 0.44 -7.45 18.46
CA SER A 174 0.02 -8.78 18.01
C SER A 174 0.22 -8.99 16.50
N GLY A 175 0.25 -10.25 16.07
CA GLY A 175 0.25 -10.68 14.68
C GLY A 175 1.33 -10.02 13.83
N PRO A 176 1.00 -9.47 12.65
CA PRO A 176 1.97 -8.81 11.77
C PRO A 176 2.80 -7.71 12.45
N ASP A 177 2.22 -6.96 13.39
CA ASP A 177 2.91 -5.86 14.09
C ASP A 177 3.98 -6.39 15.04
N SER A 178 3.71 -7.51 15.71
CA SER A 178 4.71 -8.19 16.54
C SER A 178 5.87 -8.72 15.72
N ILE A 179 5.61 -9.25 14.51
CA ILE A 179 6.68 -9.71 13.61
C ILE A 179 7.59 -8.53 13.21
N THR A 180 7.01 -7.39 12.83
CA THR A 180 7.80 -6.17 12.57
C THR A 180 8.57 -5.73 13.80
N SER A 181 7.96 -5.77 14.98
CA SER A 181 8.61 -5.42 16.25
C SER A 181 9.78 -6.35 16.59
N TYR A 182 9.66 -7.65 16.34
CA TYR A 182 10.75 -8.62 16.49
C TYR A 182 11.90 -8.37 15.50
N ILE A 183 11.63 -7.88 14.29
CA ILE A 183 12.68 -7.46 13.36
C ILE A 183 13.33 -6.15 13.81
N TRP A 184 12.56 -5.20 14.33
CA TRP A 184 13.12 -3.98 14.94
C TRP A 184 14.03 -4.33 16.11
N ASP A 185 13.53 -5.16 17.02
CA ASP A 185 14.24 -5.72 18.16
C ASP A 185 14.75 -4.64 19.12
N PHE A 186 13.88 -3.68 19.46
CA PHE A 186 14.17 -2.60 20.41
C PHE A 186 14.16 -3.11 21.86
N GLY A 187 14.71 -2.31 22.77
CA GLY A 187 14.76 -2.62 24.21
C GLY A 187 16.16 -3.02 24.69
N THR A 188 16.42 -2.80 25.97
CA THR A 188 17.76 -2.98 26.57
C THR A 188 18.22 -4.43 26.63
N GLY A 189 17.29 -5.39 26.76
CA GLY A 189 17.57 -6.84 26.70
C GLY A 189 17.91 -7.35 25.30
N ASN A 190 17.64 -6.53 24.27
CA ASN A 190 17.58 -6.98 22.89
C ASN A 190 18.80 -6.54 22.06
N SER A 191 19.92 -6.19 22.70
CA SER A 191 21.17 -5.79 22.04
C SER A 191 21.71 -6.87 21.07
N ALA A 192 21.40 -8.13 21.34
CA ALA A 192 21.81 -9.28 20.52
C ALA A 192 20.94 -9.51 19.27
N VAL A 193 19.87 -8.73 19.09
CA VAL A 193 18.81 -8.90 18.08
C VAL A 193 18.31 -10.35 17.95
N GLY A 194 18.09 -11.00 19.09
CA GLY A 194 17.78 -12.44 19.13
C GLY A 194 16.45 -12.80 18.45
N HIS A 195 15.42 -11.96 18.58
CA HIS A 195 14.13 -12.22 17.94
C HIS A 195 14.27 -12.17 16.41
N ARG A 196 14.98 -11.15 15.91
CA ARG A 196 15.33 -11.01 14.48
C ARG A 196 16.15 -12.20 13.98
N ARG A 197 17.15 -12.63 14.75
CA ARG A 197 18.00 -13.79 14.40
C ARG A 197 17.18 -15.05 14.24
N TRP A 198 16.18 -15.27 15.09
CA TRP A 198 15.28 -16.41 14.98
C TRP A 198 14.34 -16.32 13.78
N LEU A 199 13.71 -15.17 13.56
CA LEU A 199 12.83 -14.98 12.41
C LEU A 199 13.55 -15.10 11.07
N LEU A 200 14.82 -14.70 11.01
CA LEU A 200 15.65 -14.75 9.81
C LEU A 200 16.63 -15.94 9.79
N TYR A 201 16.44 -16.93 10.69
CA TYR A 201 17.28 -18.13 10.70
C TYR A 201 17.04 -18.96 9.43
N PRO A 202 18.07 -19.23 8.59
CA PRO A 202 17.85 -19.83 7.28
C PRO A 202 17.22 -21.22 7.29
N GLN A 203 17.56 -22.05 8.27
CA GLN A 203 17.12 -23.44 8.33
C GLN A 203 15.65 -23.59 8.73
N THR A 204 15.06 -22.61 9.42
CA THR A 204 13.66 -22.71 9.90
C THR A 204 12.68 -22.78 8.74
N ARG A 205 11.78 -23.76 8.77
CA ARG A 205 10.73 -24.01 7.79
C ARG A 205 9.34 -24.00 8.40
N ILE A 206 9.21 -24.30 9.69
CA ILE A 206 7.94 -24.39 10.40
C ILE A 206 7.96 -23.45 11.59
N MET A 207 6.87 -22.70 11.79
CA MET A 207 6.65 -21.84 12.94
C MET A 207 5.22 -22.05 13.49
N GLY A 208 4.85 -21.34 14.54
CA GLY A 208 3.47 -21.20 15.00
C GLY A 208 3.23 -19.81 15.57
N THR A 209 1.98 -19.33 15.58
CA THR A 209 1.65 -18.01 16.16
C THR A 209 0.38 -18.10 17.01
N GLY A 210 0.34 -17.30 18.07
CA GLY A 210 -0.83 -17.09 18.90
C GLY A 210 -0.91 -15.63 19.31
N ASP A 211 -2.13 -15.11 19.31
CA ASP A 211 -2.39 -13.68 19.39
C ASP A 211 -3.67 -13.41 20.17
N VAL A 212 -3.61 -12.52 21.15
CA VAL A 212 -4.80 -12.05 21.87
C VAL A 212 -4.90 -10.51 21.74
N PRO A 213 -6.10 -9.95 21.52
CA PRO A 213 -6.25 -8.52 21.35
C PRO A 213 -6.25 -7.80 22.70
N LYS A 214 -6.07 -6.48 22.70
CA LYS A 214 -6.29 -5.66 23.91
C LYS A 214 -7.77 -5.74 24.31
N GLN A 215 -8.05 -6.07 25.57
CA GLN A 215 -9.41 -6.13 26.12
C GLN A 215 -9.44 -5.60 27.55
N GLY A 216 -10.22 -4.54 27.81
CA GLY A 216 -10.26 -3.92 29.13
C GLY A 216 -8.86 -3.59 29.66
N PRO A 217 -8.45 -4.11 30.84
CA PRO A 217 -7.11 -3.87 31.41
C PRO A 217 -6.01 -4.74 30.77
N TYR A 218 -6.36 -5.75 29.97
CA TYR A 218 -5.40 -6.71 29.41
C TYR A 218 -4.78 -6.17 28.12
N TYR A 219 -3.45 -6.23 28.04
CA TYR A 219 -2.70 -5.84 26.85
C TYR A 219 -2.95 -6.82 25.70
N SER A 220 -2.82 -6.37 24.46
CA SER A 220 -2.58 -7.32 23.36
C SER A 220 -1.28 -8.08 23.61
N ALA A 221 -1.18 -9.31 23.09
CA ALA A 221 0.05 -10.10 23.19
C ALA A 221 0.21 -11.03 21.99
N ASN A 222 1.47 -11.36 21.69
CA ASN A 222 1.84 -12.38 20.72
C ASN A 222 2.84 -13.36 21.32
N ALA A 223 2.71 -14.63 20.91
CA ALA A 223 3.77 -15.62 20.99
C ALA A 223 4.00 -16.24 19.60
N THR A 224 5.23 -16.19 19.10
CA THR A 224 5.62 -16.78 17.81
C THR A 224 6.67 -17.86 18.02
N TRP A 225 6.32 -19.12 17.76
CA TRP A 225 7.17 -20.30 17.95
C TRP A 225 8.20 -20.33 16.84
N ILE A 226 9.48 -20.33 17.19
CA ILE A 226 10.59 -20.12 16.23
C ILE A 226 11.55 -21.32 16.08
N PHE A 227 11.42 -22.35 16.92
CA PHE A 227 12.28 -23.54 16.85
C PHE A 227 11.59 -24.70 16.12
N ASP A 228 12.21 -25.18 15.05
CA ASP A 228 11.79 -26.42 14.40
C ASP A 228 12.87 -27.49 14.42
N GLY A 229 12.51 -28.69 13.97
CA GLY A 229 13.42 -29.83 13.90
C GLY A 229 14.50 -29.70 12.83
N HIS A 230 14.55 -28.60 12.07
CA HIS A 230 15.55 -28.32 11.05
C HIS A 230 16.73 -27.50 11.58
N TYR A 231 16.75 -27.16 12.88
CA TYR A 231 17.78 -26.32 13.48
C TYR A 231 19.24 -26.75 13.15
N PHE A 232 19.51 -28.06 13.16
CA PHE A 232 20.82 -28.66 12.88
C PHE A 232 21.00 -29.15 11.43
N ASP A 233 20.03 -28.89 10.55
CA ASP A 233 20.16 -29.23 9.14
C ASP A 233 21.24 -28.35 8.46
N PRO A 234 21.80 -28.81 7.33
CA PRO A 234 22.67 -27.97 6.52
C PRO A 234 22.02 -26.63 6.19
N ARG A 235 22.77 -25.54 6.35
CA ARG A 235 22.31 -24.19 6.03
C ARG A 235 21.89 -24.13 4.55
N PRO A 236 20.65 -23.74 4.23
CA PRO A 236 20.21 -23.60 2.85
C PRO A 236 20.90 -22.41 2.16
N PRO A 237 20.89 -22.36 0.82
CA PRO A 237 21.36 -21.19 0.09
C PRO A 237 20.52 -19.95 0.46
N THR A 238 21.22 -18.84 0.63
CA THR A 238 20.66 -17.49 0.83
C THR A 238 21.15 -16.58 -0.30
N ARG A 239 20.47 -15.47 -0.59
CA ARG A 239 20.84 -14.55 -1.69
C ARG A 239 22.28 -14.04 -1.56
N SER A 240 22.71 -13.77 -0.34
CA SER A 240 24.09 -13.42 0.02
C SER A 240 24.67 -14.49 0.94
N PRO A 241 26.01 -14.66 1.04
CA PRO A 241 26.62 -15.63 1.95
C PRO A 241 26.23 -15.43 3.43
N TYR A 242 25.87 -14.20 3.79
CA TYR A 242 25.44 -13.77 5.12
C TYR A 242 23.96 -13.33 5.10
N VAL A 243 23.36 -13.20 6.28
CA VAL A 243 22.03 -12.58 6.47
C VAL A 243 22.22 -11.22 7.09
N ALA A 244 21.68 -10.16 6.49
CA ALA A 244 21.78 -8.80 7.03
C ALA A 244 20.41 -8.14 7.14
N TRP A 245 20.25 -7.28 8.14
CA TRP A 245 19.14 -6.33 8.21
C TRP A 245 19.66 -4.93 8.57
N PRO A 246 19.38 -3.89 7.76
CA PRO A 246 18.76 -3.96 6.44
C PRO A 246 19.62 -4.77 5.43
N PRO A 247 19.01 -5.46 4.45
CA PRO A 247 19.73 -6.21 3.43
C PRO A 247 20.40 -5.26 2.40
N PRO A 248 21.41 -5.72 1.63
CA PRO A 248 21.95 -4.96 0.52
C PRO A 248 20.90 -4.61 -0.54
N GLY A 249 20.97 -3.39 -1.09
CA GLY A 249 20.05 -2.86 -2.10
C GLY A 249 19.03 -1.86 -1.54
N TYR A 250 17.87 -1.78 -2.17
CA TYR A 250 16.79 -0.88 -1.79
C TYR A 250 15.96 -1.43 -0.62
N VAL A 251 15.68 -0.59 0.38
CA VAL A 251 14.85 -0.94 1.54
C VAL A 251 13.89 0.21 1.86
N PRO A 252 12.58 -0.05 2.00
CA PRO A 252 11.61 0.99 2.38
C PRO A 252 11.95 1.58 3.75
N TYR A 253 11.93 2.91 3.89
CA TYR A 253 12.32 3.59 5.14
C TYR A 253 11.50 3.14 6.36
N THR A 254 10.27 2.69 6.14
CA THR A 254 9.33 2.23 7.16
C THR A 254 9.76 0.95 7.89
N VAL A 255 10.71 0.19 7.32
CA VAL A 255 11.23 -1.05 7.90
C VAL A 255 12.74 -1.01 8.15
N VAL A 256 13.33 0.19 8.13
CA VAL A 256 14.71 0.42 8.55
C VAL A 256 14.70 0.82 10.01
N PHE A 257 15.45 0.08 10.84
CA PHE A 257 15.42 0.21 12.29
C PHE A 257 16.80 0.63 12.84
N PRO A 258 16.87 1.18 14.07
CA PRO A 258 18.12 1.61 14.68
C PRO A 258 19.22 0.53 14.80
N ARG A 259 18.87 -0.72 15.10
CA ARG A 259 19.85 -1.83 15.15
C ARG A 259 20.06 -2.41 13.76
N TRP A 260 21.26 -2.28 13.23
CA TRP A 260 21.71 -2.95 12.01
C TRP A 260 22.50 -4.19 12.38
N SER A 261 22.43 -5.24 11.56
CA SER A 261 23.05 -6.52 11.90
C SER A 261 23.50 -7.30 10.68
N ILE A 262 24.58 -8.08 10.84
CA ILE A 262 25.03 -9.10 9.90
C ILE A 262 25.27 -10.42 10.64
N SER A 263 24.80 -11.51 10.05
CA SER A 263 24.87 -12.86 10.62
C SER A 263 25.54 -13.84 9.67
N TYR A 264 26.38 -14.71 10.21
CA TYR A 264 26.99 -15.83 9.49
C TYR A 264 27.27 -16.99 10.47
N PRO A 265 27.01 -18.26 10.09
CA PRO A 265 27.23 -19.39 10.98
C PRO A 265 28.71 -19.53 11.36
N GLY A 266 28.99 -19.63 12.65
CA GLY A 266 30.36 -19.84 13.16
C GLY A 266 31.30 -18.63 13.06
N ALA A 267 30.87 -17.52 12.47
CA ALA A 267 31.69 -16.30 12.40
C ALA A 267 32.05 -15.79 13.79
N ASP A 268 33.30 -15.36 13.95
CA ASP A 268 33.77 -14.65 15.12
C ASP A 268 33.91 -13.16 14.80
N PHE A 269 33.12 -12.35 15.51
CA PHE A 269 33.05 -10.90 15.35
C PHE A 269 33.72 -10.15 16.50
N SER A 270 34.43 -10.82 17.39
CA SER A 270 35.06 -10.21 18.58
C SER A 270 36.08 -9.10 18.25
N SER A 271 36.71 -9.18 17.08
CA SER A 271 37.66 -8.19 16.57
C SER A 271 37.10 -7.39 15.39
N ALA A 272 35.80 -7.50 15.12
CA ALA A 272 35.19 -6.85 13.97
C ALA A 272 35.03 -5.35 14.20
N ASN A 273 35.19 -4.58 13.12
CA ASN A 273 34.97 -3.14 13.09
C ASN A 273 33.97 -2.79 11.99
N VAL A 274 33.13 -1.78 12.24
CA VAL A 274 32.14 -1.29 11.28
C VAL A 274 32.36 0.20 11.03
N THR A 275 32.42 0.58 9.75
CA THR A 275 32.37 1.98 9.33
C THR A 275 31.21 2.19 8.37
N MET A 276 30.60 3.37 8.42
CA MET A 276 29.47 3.71 7.56
C MET A 276 29.59 5.11 6.98
N LYS A 277 29.04 5.28 5.77
CA LYS A 277 28.86 6.59 5.13
C LYS A 277 27.42 6.76 4.67
N SER A 278 26.83 7.93 4.89
CA SER A 278 25.57 8.37 4.29
C SER A 278 25.86 9.30 3.12
N ASN A 279 25.47 8.92 1.91
CA ASN A 279 25.75 9.64 0.66
C ASN A 279 27.23 10.08 0.55
N GLY A 280 28.15 9.15 0.83
CA GLY A 280 29.60 9.38 0.82
C GLY A 280 30.17 10.10 2.05
N THR A 281 29.34 10.64 2.94
CA THR A 281 29.76 11.32 4.18
C THR A 281 29.83 10.34 5.35
N PRO A 282 30.97 10.23 6.07
CA PRO A 282 31.07 9.35 7.24
C PRO A 282 30.02 9.67 8.31
N ILE A 283 29.43 8.62 8.89
CA ILE A 283 28.50 8.73 10.02
C ILE A 283 29.00 7.91 11.21
N THR A 284 28.59 8.30 12.42
CA THR A 284 28.96 7.60 13.64
C THR A 284 28.33 6.22 13.70
N VAL A 285 29.05 5.26 14.29
CA VAL A 285 28.59 3.88 14.52
C VAL A 285 29.03 3.47 15.92
N SER A 286 28.12 2.84 16.67
CA SER A 286 28.43 2.15 17.93
C SER A 286 28.11 0.67 17.80
N LEU A 287 29.06 -0.19 18.16
CA LEU A 287 28.84 -1.63 18.21
C LEU A 287 28.10 -2.02 19.49
N GLU A 288 27.14 -2.92 19.36
CA GLU A 288 26.58 -3.63 20.50
C GLU A 288 27.50 -4.80 20.90
N PRO A 289 27.51 -5.24 22.16
CA PRO A 289 28.29 -6.40 22.58
C PRO A 289 27.90 -7.66 21.79
N VAL A 290 28.89 -8.37 21.26
CA VAL A 290 28.67 -9.64 20.56
C VAL A 290 28.17 -10.69 21.55
N GLN A 291 27.01 -11.29 21.25
CA GLN A 291 26.40 -12.34 22.08
C GLN A 291 26.11 -13.61 21.26
N ALA A 292 26.62 -14.73 21.75
CA ALA A 292 26.36 -16.06 21.21
C ALA A 292 25.06 -16.67 21.76
N GLY A 293 24.64 -17.80 21.18
CA GLY A 293 23.51 -18.58 21.67
C GLY A 293 22.15 -18.13 21.15
N TYR A 294 22.10 -17.45 20.01
CA TYR A 294 20.88 -17.18 19.24
C TYR A 294 21.19 -17.35 17.75
N GLY A 295 20.31 -17.97 16.96
CA GLY A 295 20.47 -18.20 15.52
C GLY A 295 21.91 -18.44 15.05
N GLU A 296 22.27 -17.76 13.95
CA GLU A 296 23.66 -17.64 13.51
C GLU A 296 24.40 -16.59 14.36
N ASN A 297 25.73 -16.68 14.46
CA ASN A 297 26.53 -15.63 15.09
C ASN A 297 26.31 -14.31 14.37
N THR A 298 26.19 -13.21 15.13
CA THR A 298 25.74 -11.92 14.62
C THR A 298 26.56 -10.78 15.21
N LEU A 299 26.96 -9.83 14.37
CA LEU A 299 27.44 -8.52 14.76
C LEU A 299 26.29 -7.51 14.64
N VAL A 300 26.12 -6.67 15.65
CA VAL A 300 25.06 -5.65 15.72
C VAL A 300 25.70 -4.28 15.96
N TRP A 301 25.19 -3.27 15.27
CA TRP A 301 25.63 -1.89 15.45
C TRP A 301 24.49 -0.90 15.28
N ILE A 302 24.71 0.31 15.77
CA ILE A 302 23.74 1.41 15.75
C ILE A 302 24.40 2.61 15.04
N PRO A 303 23.89 3.02 13.86
CA PRO A 303 24.35 4.23 13.19
C PRO A 303 23.79 5.49 13.86
N MET A 304 24.49 6.61 13.72
CA MET A 304 24.04 7.97 14.07
C MET A 304 23.69 8.19 15.55
N GLY A 305 24.09 7.29 16.45
CA GLY A 305 23.79 7.40 17.88
C GLY A 305 22.30 7.31 18.22
N LEU A 306 21.50 6.64 17.39
CA LEU A 306 20.08 6.46 17.61
C LEU A 306 19.81 5.70 18.92
N ASN A 307 18.73 6.04 19.62
CA ASN A 307 18.30 5.28 20.79
C ASN A 307 17.61 3.97 20.37
N ALA A 308 18.39 2.90 20.19
CA ALA A 308 17.89 1.58 19.84
C ALA A 308 17.03 0.90 20.91
N ASN A 309 16.97 1.44 22.13
CA ASN A 309 16.23 0.85 23.23
C ASN A 309 14.78 1.33 23.32
N SER A 310 14.38 2.35 22.55
CA SER A 310 13.01 2.88 22.57
C SER A 310 12.22 2.45 21.34
N TYR A 311 10.98 2.00 21.56
CA TYR A 311 9.98 1.74 20.52
C TYR A 311 9.55 3.00 19.75
N SER A 312 9.92 4.19 20.21
CA SER A 312 9.56 5.47 19.56
C SER A 312 10.65 5.99 18.62
N THR A 313 11.85 5.38 18.63
CA THR A 313 12.98 5.85 17.82
C THR A 313 12.85 5.40 16.37
N THR A 314 12.40 6.30 15.49
CA THR A 314 12.38 6.03 14.05
C THR A 314 13.77 6.20 13.41
N PHE A 315 14.04 5.46 12.35
CA PHE A 315 15.23 5.71 11.54
C PHE A 315 15.03 6.98 10.71
N PRO A 316 15.99 7.92 10.68
CA PRO A 316 15.80 9.20 10.02
C PRO A 316 15.66 9.04 8.50
N PHE A 317 14.64 9.67 7.94
CA PHE A 317 14.40 9.75 6.50
C PHE A 317 13.83 11.13 6.15
N ASN A 318 14.41 11.77 5.14
CA ASN A 318 14.09 13.15 4.77
C ASN A 318 13.17 13.26 3.53
N GLY A 319 12.63 12.14 3.03
CA GLY A 319 11.82 12.09 1.82
C GLY A 319 12.59 11.82 0.53
N THR A 320 13.91 11.65 0.59
CA THR A 320 14.75 11.37 -0.58
C THR A 320 15.56 10.09 -0.40
N ASP A 321 15.71 9.33 -1.49
CA ASP A 321 16.54 8.13 -1.52
C ASP A 321 17.92 8.43 -0.93
N THR A 322 18.28 7.72 0.15
CA THR A 322 19.51 7.95 0.91
C THR A 322 20.33 6.67 0.93
N THR A 323 21.55 6.76 0.43
CA THR A 323 22.47 5.63 0.31
C THR A 323 23.36 5.54 1.55
N TYR A 324 23.45 4.36 2.14
CA TYR A 324 24.34 4.02 3.25
C TYR A 324 25.34 2.95 2.80
N GLU A 325 26.61 3.30 2.76
CA GLU A 325 27.71 2.37 2.51
C GLU A 325 28.16 1.78 3.85
N VAL A 326 28.23 0.46 3.94
CA VAL A 326 28.67 -0.29 5.13
C VAL A 326 29.96 -1.02 4.79
N SER A 327 30.97 -0.86 5.63
CA SER A 327 32.23 -1.62 5.57
C SER A 327 32.49 -2.30 6.90
N ILE A 328 32.63 -3.62 6.86
CA ILE A 328 32.88 -4.49 8.01
C ILE A 328 34.20 -5.20 7.78
N THR A 329 35.10 -5.16 8.75
CA THR A 329 36.43 -5.81 8.70
C THR A 329 36.69 -6.59 9.97
N GLY A 330 37.66 -7.50 9.97
CA GLY A 330 38.08 -8.22 11.18
C GLY A 330 37.17 -9.40 11.53
N ILE A 331 36.50 -9.96 10.53
CA ILE A 331 35.65 -11.16 10.69
C ILE A 331 36.56 -12.40 10.64
N ALA A 332 36.46 -13.26 11.64
CA ALA A 332 37.15 -14.55 11.68
C ALA A 332 36.16 -15.72 11.59
N ASN A 333 36.66 -16.94 11.35
CA ASN A 333 35.86 -18.17 11.25
C ASN A 333 34.70 -18.11 10.23
N ALA A 334 34.84 -17.26 9.22
CA ALA A 334 33.95 -17.12 8.07
C ALA A 334 34.77 -17.21 6.78
N PRO A 335 34.15 -17.50 5.62
CA PRO A 335 34.85 -17.54 4.32
C PRO A 335 35.27 -16.15 3.81
N PHE A 336 34.98 -15.10 4.57
CA PHE A 336 35.33 -13.71 4.29
C PHE A 336 35.87 -13.05 5.57
N THR A 337 36.89 -12.22 5.42
CA THR A 337 37.46 -11.42 6.53
C THR A 337 36.91 -10.00 6.59
N SER A 338 36.19 -9.59 5.53
CA SER A 338 35.54 -8.30 5.41
C SER A 338 34.30 -8.40 4.51
N VAL A 339 33.33 -7.53 4.74
CA VAL A 339 32.12 -7.37 3.93
C VAL A 339 31.89 -5.89 3.64
N ASN A 340 31.64 -5.55 2.37
CA ASN A 340 31.19 -4.23 1.97
C ASN A 340 29.84 -4.37 1.26
N TYR A 341 28.86 -3.54 1.62
CA TYR A 341 27.58 -3.48 0.93
C TYR A 341 26.92 -2.12 1.08
N THR A 342 25.89 -1.89 0.26
CA THR A 342 25.17 -0.64 0.22
C THR A 342 23.69 -0.87 0.49
N VAL A 343 23.09 0.00 1.29
CA VAL A 343 21.64 0.06 1.53
C VAL A 343 21.13 1.40 1.01
N THR A 344 20.17 1.41 0.09
CA THR A 344 19.47 2.62 -0.33
C THR A 344 18.09 2.65 0.33
N VAL A 345 17.94 3.55 1.30
CA VAL A 345 16.68 3.77 2.00
C VAL A 345 15.81 4.69 1.16
N PHE A 346 14.57 4.30 0.86
CA PHE A 346 13.70 5.03 -0.05
C PHE A 346 12.24 5.09 0.43
N ASP A 347 11.46 5.99 -0.17
CA ASP A 347 10.00 6.06 0.04
C ASP A 347 9.27 5.06 -0.87
N PRO A 348 8.63 4.00 -0.31
CA PRO A 348 7.88 3.04 -1.11
C PRO A 348 6.62 3.65 -1.77
N GLN A 349 6.19 4.85 -1.37
CA GLN A 349 5.04 5.51 -1.98
C GLN A 349 5.39 6.29 -3.25
N LEU A 350 6.68 6.50 -3.53
CA LEU A 350 7.14 7.26 -4.69
C LEU A 350 7.80 6.32 -5.72
N PRO A 351 7.44 6.42 -7.01
CA PRO A 351 8.09 5.65 -8.07
C PRO A 351 9.56 6.04 -8.25
N GLY A 352 10.39 5.06 -8.60
CA GLY A 352 11.82 5.18 -8.85
C GLY A 352 12.12 5.55 -10.30
N SER A 353 13.41 5.73 -10.61
CA SER A 353 13.86 5.96 -11.99
C SER A 353 13.66 4.74 -12.91
N ASP A 354 13.54 3.54 -12.33
CA ASP A 354 13.24 2.27 -13.00
C ASP A 354 11.72 2.00 -13.13
N TYR A 355 10.86 2.97 -12.80
CA TYR A 355 9.41 2.84 -12.97
C TYR A 355 8.98 2.78 -14.43
N ILE A 356 8.26 1.71 -14.75
CA ILE A 356 7.62 1.51 -16.05
C ILE A 356 6.11 1.65 -15.84
N PRO A 357 5.46 2.72 -16.36
CA PRO A 357 4.02 2.86 -16.26
C PRO A 357 3.32 1.74 -17.03
N LEU A 358 2.24 1.21 -16.45
CA LEU A 358 1.35 0.22 -17.07
C LEU A 358 0.45 0.84 -18.15
N ASN A 359 1.05 1.49 -19.14
CA ASN A 359 0.34 2.07 -20.26
C ASN A 359 -0.24 0.96 -21.14
N ILE A 360 -1.55 1.04 -21.39
CA ILE A 360 -2.25 0.09 -22.25
C ILE A 360 -1.98 0.43 -23.71
N THR A 361 -1.60 -0.59 -24.50
CA THR A 361 -1.45 -0.51 -25.95
C THR A 361 -2.63 -1.20 -26.62
N GLY A 362 -3.24 -0.55 -27.62
CA GLY A 362 -4.39 -1.06 -28.38
C GLY A 362 -5.08 0.05 -29.18
N PRO A 363 -6.16 -0.24 -29.92
CA PRO A 363 -6.87 0.76 -30.71
C PRO A 363 -7.60 1.76 -29.81
N ALA A 364 -7.40 3.06 -30.01
CA ALA A 364 -8.13 4.11 -29.29
C ALA A 364 -9.63 4.18 -29.69
N ALA A 365 -9.95 3.69 -30.89
CA ALA A 365 -11.31 3.58 -31.41
C ALA A 365 -11.65 2.11 -31.70
N PRO A 366 -11.95 1.30 -30.67
CA PRO A 366 -12.30 -0.10 -30.88
C PRO A 366 -13.60 -0.23 -31.68
N VAL A 367 -13.65 -1.23 -32.55
CA VAL A 367 -14.85 -1.48 -33.36
C VAL A 367 -15.91 -2.18 -32.51
N ILE A 368 -17.13 -1.63 -32.47
CA ILE A 368 -18.26 -2.24 -31.76
C ILE A 368 -18.60 -3.62 -32.37
N GLY A 369 -18.96 -4.58 -31.51
CA GLY A 369 -19.32 -5.94 -31.92
C GLY A 369 -18.15 -6.79 -32.41
N GLN A 370 -16.92 -6.26 -32.42
CA GLN A 370 -15.71 -6.98 -32.84
C GLN A 370 -14.71 -7.12 -31.67
N PRO A 371 -13.90 -8.20 -31.65
CA PRO A 371 -12.84 -8.35 -30.66
C PRO A 371 -11.70 -7.36 -30.93
N ASN A 372 -11.32 -6.57 -29.93
CA ASN A 372 -10.21 -5.62 -29.98
C ASN A 372 -9.15 -6.02 -28.94
N LEU A 373 -7.91 -6.24 -29.37
CA LEU A 373 -6.81 -6.67 -28.49
C LEU A 373 -6.12 -5.49 -27.82
N TYR A 374 -5.88 -5.64 -26.51
CA TYR A 374 -5.12 -4.71 -25.67
C TYR A 374 -4.04 -5.45 -24.91
N SER A 375 -2.94 -4.78 -24.60
CA SER A 375 -1.83 -5.32 -23.81
C SER A 375 -1.17 -4.27 -22.92
N ILE A 376 -0.48 -4.73 -21.88
CA ILE A 376 0.39 -3.93 -21.00
C ILE A 376 1.80 -4.53 -20.92
N PRO A 377 2.82 -3.75 -20.52
CA PRO A 377 4.14 -4.31 -20.23
C PRO A 377 4.06 -5.44 -19.20
N GLN A 378 4.91 -6.47 -19.35
CA GLN A 378 5.03 -7.53 -18.36
C GLN A 378 5.69 -7.01 -17.09
N ILE A 379 5.17 -7.43 -15.93
CA ILE A 379 5.74 -7.08 -14.62
C ILE A 379 6.45 -8.32 -14.04
N VAL A 380 7.63 -8.11 -13.46
CA VAL A 380 8.38 -9.18 -12.78
C VAL A 380 7.55 -9.73 -11.62
N ASN A 381 7.55 -11.05 -11.45
CA ASN A 381 6.73 -11.79 -10.48
C ASN A 381 5.20 -11.72 -10.67
N ALA A 382 4.72 -11.10 -11.77
CA ALA A 382 3.32 -11.13 -12.12
C ALA A 382 2.97 -12.33 -13.01
N THR A 383 2.02 -13.13 -12.54
CA THR A 383 1.50 -14.33 -13.21
C THR A 383 0.03 -14.21 -13.58
N LYS A 384 -0.65 -13.20 -13.02
CA LYS A 384 -2.03 -12.83 -13.33
C LYS A 384 -2.15 -11.31 -13.48
N TYR A 385 -3.18 -10.91 -14.21
CA TYR A 385 -3.52 -9.52 -14.46
C TYR A 385 -5.00 -9.32 -14.25
N GLN A 386 -5.37 -8.13 -13.82
CA GLN A 386 -6.75 -7.69 -13.73
C GLN A 386 -6.95 -6.49 -14.64
N TRP A 387 -8.04 -6.51 -15.37
CA TRP A 387 -8.49 -5.44 -16.24
C TRP A 387 -9.82 -4.94 -15.72
N ARG A 388 -10.05 -3.64 -15.85
CA ARG A 388 -11.38 -3.07 -15.59
C ARG A 388 -11.79 -2.11 -16.68
N HIS A 389 -13.07 -2.15 -17.03
CA HIS A 389 -13.64 -1.19 -17.97
C HIS A 389 -15.08 -0.83 -17.61
N ALA A 390 -15.47 0.40 -17.94
CA ALA A 390 -16.83 0.91 -17.78
C ALA A 390 -17.00 2.20 -18.56
N LYS A 391 -18.24 2.66 -18.69
CA LYS A 391 -18.55 4.02 -19.14
C LYS A 391 -17.90 5.06 -18.23
N VAL A 392 -17.31 6.07 -18.85
CA VAL A 392 -16.71 7.22 -18.15
C VAL A 392 -17.39 8.52 -18.58
N GLY A 393 -17.34 9.52 -17.71
CA GLY A 393 -17.90 10.85 -17.98
C GLY A 393 -17.43 11.89 -16.97
N PRO A 394 -17.73 13.18 -17.19
CA PRO A 394 -17.34 14.24 -16.28
C PRO A 394 -17.96 14.05 -14.88
N THR A 395 -17.14 14.21 -13.84
CA THR A 395 -17.56 14.09 -12.44
C THR A 395 -16.90 15.22 -11.65
N ASN A 396 -17.62 16.34 -11.50
CA ASN A 396 -17.26 17.38 -10.55
C ASN A 396 -17.96 17.09 -9.21
N ILE A 397 -17.26 17.29 -8.11
CA ILE A 397 -17.77 17.02 -6.76
C ILE A 397 -17.80 18.34 -6.01
N PHE A 398 -18.92 18.64 -5.34
CA PHE A 398 -19.05 19.73 -4.39
C PHE A 398 -19.71 19.20 -3.12
N ASP A 399 -19.10 19.47 -1.96
CA ASP A 399 -19.65 19.10 -0.67
C ASP A 399 -19.29 20.12 0.42
N GLY A 400 -20.32 20.75 1.00
CA GLY A 400 -20.21 21.64 2.16
C GLY A 400 -20.85 21.04 3.42
N ALA A 401 -20.95 19.72 3.52
CA ALA A 401 -21.64 18.98 4.60
C ALA A 401 -23.16 19.20 4.68
N GLU A 402 -23.76 19.98 3.78
CA GLU A 402 -25.19 20.32 3.79
C GLU A 402 -26.11 19.12 3.55
N ALA A 403 -25.61 18.09 2.87
CA ALA A 403 -26.29 16.82 2.65
C ALA A 403 -25.76 15.72 3.58
N GLY A 404 -25.10 16.09 4.68
CA GLY A 404 -24.44 15.18 5.59
C GLY A 404 -23.31 14.36 4.94
N LEU A 405 -23.27 13.06 5.20
CA LEU A 405 -22.22 12.14 4.72
C LEU A 405 -22.56 11.49 3.36
N VAL A 406 -23.29 12.17 2.48
CA VAL A 406 -23.67 11.58 1.17
C VAL A 406 -22.43 11.18 0.36
N ASN A 407 -21.41 12.05 0.27
CA ASN A 407 -20.21 11.78 -0.54
C ASN A 407 -19.07 11.11 0.24
N PHE A 408 -19.13 11.07 1.57
CA PHE A 408 -18.02 10.63 2.41
C PHE A 408 -18.42 9.48 3.34
N ASP A 409 -17.50 8.54 3.53
CA ASP A 409 -17.51 7.62 4.67
C ASP A 409 -16.70 8.23 5.81
N ALA A 410 -17.27 8.22 7.01
CA ALA A 410 -16.60 8.71 8.22
C ALA A 410 -16.13 7.52 9.08
N ALA A 411 -14.84 7.47 9.37
CA ALA A 411 -14.25 6.60 10.38
C ALA A 411 -13.72 7.51 11.50
N THR A 412 -14.58 7.78 12.48
CA THR A 412 -14.32 8.70 13.59
C THR A 412 -14.74 8.07 14.92
N SER A 413 -14.26 8.63 16.02
CA SER A 413 -14.71 8.25 17.35
C SER A 413 -16.22 8.50 17.51
N SER A 414 -16.92 7.59 18.18
CA SER A 414 -18.40 7.62 18.32
C SER A 414 -18.93 8.69 19.27
N SER A 415 -18.05 9.43 19.96
CA SER A 415 -18.41 10.39 21.01
C SER A 415 -18.70 11.82 20.51
N TYR A 416 -18.66 12.07 19.19
CA TYR A 416 -19.02 13.37 18.61
C TYR A 416 -19.59 13.26 17.19
N ASP A 417 -20.33 14.29 16.78
CA ASP A 417 -20.89 14.37 15.44
C ASP A 417 -19.90 15.00 14.46
N VAL A 418 -19.65 14.32 13.34
CA VAL A 418 -18.74 14.79 12.29
C VAL A 418 -19.33 15.97 11.52
N ILE A 419 -20.65 16.13 11.51
CA ILE A 419 -21.34 17.26 10.88
C ILE A 419 -21.82 18.19 11.98
N GLN A 420 -21.42 19.45 11.93
CA GLN A 420 -21.79 20.44 12.95
C GLN A 420 -22.15 21.79 12.34
N GLN A 421 -22.76 22.65 13.15
CA GLN A 421 -23.37 23.92 12.74
C GLN A 421 -22.74 25.17 13.36
N ASP A 422 -21.82 25.03 14.30
CA ASP A 422 -21.28 26.16 15.07
C ASP A 422 -20.23 26.90 14.24
N VAL A 423 -19.25 26.17 13.71
CA VAL A 423 -18.11 26.69 12.94
C VAL A 423 -18.22 26.22 11.49
N LYS A 424 -18.62 27.10 10.58
CA LYS A 424 -18.72 26.83 9.14
C LYS A 424 -18.21 28.00 8.33
N ALA A 425 -17.79 27.75 7.10
CA ALA A 425 -17.30 28.78 6.20
C ALA A 425 -18.45 29.36 5.37
N ARG A 426 -19.36 28.52 4.87
CA ARG A 426 -20.60 28.89 4.19
C ARG A 426 -21.74 27.96 4.62
N GLY A 427 -22.96 28.28 4.21
CA GLY A 427 -24.11 27.42 4.47
C GLY A 427 -24.45 27.31 5.96
N LYS A 428 -24.98 26.14 6.35
CA LYS A 428 -25.40 25.82 7.72
C LYS A 428 -24.45 24.86 8.41
N TYR A 429 -23.75 24.01 7.66
CA TYR A 429 -22.96 22.91 8.22
C TYR A 429 -21.51 22.94 7.73
N ALA A 430 -20.65 22.24 8.45
CA ALA A 430 -19.31 21.89 8.00
C ALA A 430 -18.89 20.57 8.64
N PHE A 431 -17.94 19.87 8.03
CA PHE A 431 -17.33 18.71 8.65
C PHE A 431 -16.37 19.14 9.77
N HIS A 432 -16.35 18.38 10.86
CA HIS A 432 -15.50 18.59 12.02
C HIS A 432 -14.82 17.28 12.39
N LEU A 433 -13.50 17.32 12.56
CA LEU A 433 -12.70 16.19 13.01
C LEU A 433 -12.00 16.57 14.32
N ALA A 434 -12.24 15.79 15.38
CA ALA A 434 -11.72 16.01 16.72
C ALA A 434 -11.23 14.69 17.32
N HIS A 435 -10.27 14.74 18.23
CA HIS A 435 -9.66 13.56 18.85
C HIS A 435 -10.17 13.37 20.29
N PRO A 436 -11.42 12.97 20.57
CA PRO A 436 -11.80 12.62 21.94
C PRO A 436 -10.99 11.43 22.47
N GLU A 437 -10.59 10.55 21.57
CA GLU A 437 -9.64 9.45 21.78
C GLU A 437 -8.42 9.64 20.86
N PRO A 438 -7.24 9.12 21.23
CA PRO A 438 -6.02 9.26 20.44
C PRO A 438 -5.99 8.28 19.25
N ALA A 439 -6.92 8.46 18.31
CA ALA A 439 -7.05 7.69 17.08
C ALA A 439 -7.30 8.62 15.88
N ASP A 440 -6.75 8.27 14.71
CA ASP A 440 -6.98 9.02 13.47
C ASP A 440 -8.48 9.16 13.17
N GLN A 441 -8.88 10.37 12.73
CA GLN A 441 -10.26 10.71 12.37
C GLN A 441 -10.32 10.96 10.87
N ILE A 442 -11.08 10.14 10.15
CA ILE A 442 -10.95 10.03 8.70
C ILE A 442 -12.28 10.27 7.99
N LEU A 443 -12.27 11.13 6.98
CA LEU A 443 -13.31 11.24 5.95
C LEU A 443 -12.78 10.74 4.62
N THR A 444 -13.35 9.67 4.08
CA THR A 444 -12.94 9.08 2.80
C THR A 444 -14.02 9.32 1.75
N LEU A 445 -13.64 9.87 0.60
CA LEU A 445 -14.55 10.07 -0.51
C LEU A 445 -15.00 8.70 -1.06
N LYS A 446 -16.31 8.47 -1.12
CA LYS A 446 -16.90 7.18 -1.52
C LYS A 446 -16.56 6.78 -2.95
N TYR A 447 -16.50 7.77 -3.84
CA TYR A 447 -16.31 7.54 -5.27
C TYR A 447 -14.88 7.84 -5.69
N PRO A 448 -14.22 6.95 -6.45
CA PRO A 448 -12.94 7.25 -7.02
C PRO A 448 -13.04 8.33 -8.10
N VAL A 449 -11.97 9.10 -8.26
CA VAL A 449 -11.86 10.18 -9.24
C VAL A 449 -10.83 9.81 -10.30
N ILE A 450 -11.18 9.94 -11.58
CA ILE A 450 -10.22 9.87 -12.67
C ILE A 450 -9.69 11.28 -12.91
N VAL A 451 -8.39 11.45 -12.65
CA VAL A 451 -7.71 12.75 -12.72
C VAL A 451 -7.42 13.11 -14.17
N CYS A 452 -7.74 14.34 -14.56
CA CYS A 452 -7.38 14.96 -15.82
C CYS A 452 -6.21 15.95 -15.63
N THR A 453 -5.68 16.47 -16.73
CA THR A 453 -4.50 17.36 -16.75
C THR A 453 -4.69 18.70 -16.03
N ASN A 454 -5.94 19.08 -15.72
CA ASN A 454 -6.32 20.31 -15.04
C ASN A 454 -7.25 20.06 -13.84
N THR A 455 -7.27 18.83 -13.30
CA THR A 455 -8.04 18.54 -12.09
C THR A 455 -7.44 19.25 -10.88
N VAL A 456 -8.31 19.87 -10.10
CA VAL A 456 -7.96 20.59 -8.87
C VAL A 456 -8.89 20.15 -7.74
N LEU A 457 -8.31 19.85 -6.58
CA LEU A 457 -9.00 19.74 -5.31
C LEU A 457 -8.89 21.09 -4.58
N SER A 458 -10.02 21.70 -4.25
CA SER A 458 -10.09 22.90 -3.41
C SER A 458 -10.98 22.63 -2.21
N PHE A 459 -10.65 23.17 -1.04
CA PHE A 459 -11.46 23.05 0.17
C PHE A 459 -11.20 24.22 1.12
N GLN A 460 -12.17 24.57 1.93
CA GLN A 460 -11.99 25.53 3.02
C GLN A 460 -11.60 24.78 4.29
N SER A 461 -10.47 25.15 4.86
CA SER A 461 -9.87 24.50 6.02
C SER A 461 -9.77 25.48 7.19
N ARG A 462 -10.03 25.00 8.40
CA ARG A 462 -9.68 25.69 9.64
C ARG A 462 -9.19 24.67 10.67
N LEU A 463 -7.89 24.63 10.93
CA LEU A 463 -7.31 23.87 12.04
C LEU A 463 -7.22 24.78 13.27
N GLY A 464 -8.12 24.58 14.23
CA GLY A 464 -8.22 25.40 15.45
C GLY A 464 -7.24 24.94 16.55
N TRP A 465 -7.75 24.77 17.77
CA TRP A 465 -6.94 24.24 18.89
C TRP A 465 -6.48 22.82 18.60
N ALA A 466 -5.17 22.67 18.44
CA ALA A 466 -4.50 21.42 18.10
C ALA A 466 -3.03 21.49 18.54
N THR A 467 -2.47 20.40 19.07
CA THR A 467 -1.02 20.30 19.33
C THR A 467 -0.25 20.01 18.05
N SER A 468 1.07 20.14 18.06
CA SER A 468 1.91 19.74 16.91
C SER A 468 1.80 18.26 16.57
N ASN A 469 1.32 17.44 17.52
CA ASN A 469 1.08 16.01 17.33
C ASN A 469 -0.26 15.72 16.64
N GLN A 470 -1.19 16.69 16.59
CA GLN A 470 -2.45 16.57 15.87
C GLN A 470 -2.30 17.25 14.51
N ILE A 471 -2.33 16.45 13.44
CA ILE A 471 -1.91 16.88 12.10
C ILE A 471 -3.05 16.66 11.11
N ALA A 472 -3.52 17.76 10.51
CA ALA A 472 -4.49 17.73 9.42
C ALA A 472 -3.82 17.32 8.11
N LYS A 473 -4.27 16.23 7.49
CA LYS A 473 -3.70 15.68 6.26
C LYS A 473 -4.76 15.51 5.18
N VAL A 474 -4.42 15.86 3.95
CA VAL A 474 -5.15 15.39 2.76
C VAL A 474 -4.30 14.36 2.07
N GLN A 475 -4.89 13.21 1.76
CA GLN A 475 -4.18 12.09 1.18
C GLN A 475 -4.93 11.52 -0.02
N LEU A 476 -4.18 10.95 -0.96
CA LEU A 476 -4.74 10.15 -2.05
C LEU A 476 -4.21 8.72 -2.02
N SER A 477 -4.94 7.82 -2.66
CA SER A 477 -4.54 6.43 -2.88
C SER A 477 -4.69 6.06 -4.35
N LEU A 478 -3.73 5.28 -4.87
CA LEU A 478 -3.70 4.73 -6.23
C LEU A 478 -4.05 3.23 -6.29
N ASP A 479 -4.26 2.63 -5.13
CA ASP A 479 -4.39 1.18 -4.92
C ASP A 479 -5.61 0.84 -4.06
N GLU A 480 -6.68 1.61 -4.22
CA GLU A 480 -8.00 1.37 -3.61
C GLU A 480 -7.99 1.53 -2.08
N GLY A 481 -7.18 2.45 -1.57
CA GLY A 481 -7.11 2.80 -0.15
C GLY A 481 -6.18 1.92 0.67
N ARG A 482 -5.36 1.05 0.04
CA ARG A 482 -4.36 0.23 0.74
C ARG A 482 -3.19 1.08 1.22
N THR A 483 -2.68 1.95 0.36
CA THR A 483 -1.64 2.92 0.69
C THR A 483 -2.10 4.35 0.41
N TRP A 484 -1.49 5.31 1.11
CA TRP A 484 -1.91 6.71 1.08
C TRP A 484 -0.72 7.66 0.96
N ILE A 485 -0.74 8.49 -0.07
CA ILE A 485 0.22 9.55 -0.34
C ILE A 485 -0.32 10.86 0.23
N THR A 486 0.46 11.54 1.07
CA THR A 486 0.09 12.85 1.63
C THR A 486 0.31 13.97 0.63
N LEU A 487 -0.75 14.69 0.29
CA LEU A 487 -0.74 15.86 -0.60
C LEU A 487 -0.67 17.19 0.16
N TYR A 488 -1.20 17.19 1.38
CA TYR A 488 -1.26 18.35 2.26
C TYR A 488 -1.06 17.89 3.69
N SER A 489 -0.31 18.66 4.47
CA SER A 489 -0.08 18.41 5.89
C SER A 489 0.02 19.74 6.64
N GLN A 490 -0.73 19.86 7.74
CA GLN A 490 -0.69 21.01 8.63
C GLN A 490 -0.71 20.51 10.09
N PRO A 491 0.42 20.58 10.82
CA PRO A 491 0.42 20.30 12.25
C PRO A 491 -0.26 21.44 13.03
N GLY A 492 -0.85 21.11 14.19
CA GLY A 492 -1.36 22.11 15.11
C GLY A 492 -0.26 22.99 15.70
N THR A 493 -0.67 24.13 16.25
CA THR A 493 0.26 25.16 16.76
C THR A 493 0.56 25.01 18.27
N GLY A 494 -0.09 24.08 18.96
CA GLY A 494 -0.12 24.00 20.42
C GLY A 494 -1.09 25.00 21.06
N SER A 495 -1.75 25.84 20.26
CA SER A 495 -2.66 26.92 20.69
C SER A 495 -3.88 27.00 19.76
N ALA A 496 -4.61 28.13 19.76
CA ALA A 496 -5.88 28.33 19.05
C ALA A 496 -5.85 28.11 17.53
N GLY A 497 -4.67 28.05 16.90
CA GLY A 497 -4.53 27.80 15.46
C GLY A 497 -5.22 28.87 14.61
N GLU A 498 -5.92 28.44 13.56
CA GLU A 498 -6.65 29.30 12.64
C GLU A 498 -7.99 29.76 13.24
N LEU A 499 -8.25 31.08 13.21
CA LEU A 499 -9.51 31.67 13.67
C LEU A 499 -10.58 31.76 12.59
N THR A 500 -10.18 31.74 11.32
CA THR A 500 -11.04 31.82 10.14
C THR A 500 -10.69 30.72 9.15
N PHE A 501 -11.61 30.39 8.25
CA PHE A 501 -11.33 29.43 7.19
C PHE A 501 -10.37 30.00 6.14
N THR A 502 -9.44 29.17 5.70
CA THR A 502 -8.52 29.42 4.59
C THR A 502 -8.84 28.48 3.45
N THR A 503 -8.97 28.99 2.22
CA THR A 503 -9.08 28.14 1.03
C THR A 503 -7.74 27.50 0.73
N ARG A 504 -7.72 26.17 0.68
CA ARG A 504 -6.59 25.35 0.25
C ARG A 504 -6.90 24.81 -1.14
N SER A 505 -5.92 24.86 -2.04
CA SER A 505 -6.05 24.39 -3.42
C SER A 505 -4.86 23.52 -3.78
N ILE A 506 -5.12 22.30 -4.24
CA ILE A 506 -4.12 21.27 -4.55
C ILE A 506 -4.32 20.86 -6.02
N PRO A 507 -3.38 21.22 -6.92
CA PRO A 507 -3.40 20.69 -8.27
C PRO A 507 -3.08 19.20 -8.24
N LEU A 508 -3.85 18.39 -8.97
CA LEU A 508 -3.65 16.94 -9.04
C LEU A 508 -2.98 16.51 -10.36
N THR A 509 -2.38 17.45 -11.09
CA THR A 509 -1.90 17.24 -12.46
C THR A 509 -0.82 16.16 -12.59
N SER A 510 -0.03 15.92 -11.54
CA SER A 510 0.96 14.83 -11.47
C SER A 510 0.33 13.42 -11.52
N TYR A 511 -0.98 13.33 -11.32
CA TYR A 511 -1.74 12.08 -11.34
C TYR A 511 -2.68 11.99 -12.55
N ALA A 512 -2.52 12.85 -13.57
CA ALA A 512 -3.37 12.82 -14.77
C ALA A 512 -3.41 11.42 -15.40
N GLY A 513 -4.61 10.98 -15.79
CA GLY A 513 -4.90 9.64 -16.28
C GLY A 513 -5.03 8.58 -15.18
N ARG A 514 -4.71 8.86 -13.91
CA ARG A 514 -4.86 7.90 -12.82
C ARG A 514 -6.25 7.95 -12.20
N THR A 515 -6.69 6.82 -11.64
CA THR A 515 -7.86 6.78 -10.76
C THR A 515 -7.37 6.87 -9.32
N ILE A 516 -7.92 7.80 -8.54
CA ILE A 516 -7.54 8.04 -7.16
C ILE A 516 -8.72 7.87 -6.20
N HIS A 517 -8.45 7.41 -4.99
CA HIS A 517 -9.30 7.68 -3.84
C HIS A 517 -8.72 8.85 -3.05
N LEU A 518 -9.58 9.65 -2.42
CA LEU A 518 -9.19 10.82 -1.62
C LEU A 518 -9.72 10.67 -0.20
N ARG A 519 -8.91 11.09 0.77
CA ARG A 519 -9.35 11.21 2.16
C ARG A 519 -8.78 12.44 2.84
N PHE A 520 -9.52 12.92 3.84
CA PHE A 520 -9.06 13.86 4.85
C PHE A 520 -8.82 13.06 6.13
N ASN A 521 -7.60 13.12 6.65
CA ASN A 521 -7.19 12.42 7.86
C ASN A 521 -6.70 13.45 8.88
N TYR A 522 -7.45 13.65 9.97
CA TYR A 522 -6.91 14.31 11.14
C TYR A 522 -6.21 13.26 11.99
N SER A 523 -4.88 13.20 11.85
CA SER A 523 -4.06 12.18 12.49
C SER A 523 -3.49 12.64 13.81
N ILE A 524 -3.15 11.70 14.69
CA ILE A 524 -2.48 11.97 15.96
C ILE A 524 -1.22 11.12 16.12
N THR A 525 -0.10 11.76 16.48
CA THR A 525 1.12 11.07 16.91
C THR A 525 1.21 10.99 18.42
N TYR A 526 2.10 10.13 18.95
CA TYR A 526 2.27 9.98 20.41
C TYR A 526 2.56 11.31 21.10
N GLY A 527 1.94 11.52 22.27
CA GLY A 527 2.14 12.68 23.14
C GLY A 527 0.85 13.40 23.51
N SER A 528 0.96 14.65 23.98
CA SER A 528 -0.19 15.46 24.41
C SER A 528 -1.06 15.91 23.23
N TYR A 529 -2.37 15.99 23.45
CA TYR A 529 -3.36 16.43 22.47
C TYR A 529 -4.51 17.19 23.14
N TYR A 530 -5.32 17.89 22.35
CA TYR A 530 -6.57 18.49 22.80
C TYR A 530 -7.72 17.48 22.57
N PRO A 531 -8.31 16.91 23.64
CA PRO A 531 -9.37 15.89 23.52
C PRO A 531 -10.77 16.48 23.29
N GLN A 532 -10.93 17.80 23.38
CA GLN A 532 -12.24 18.43 23.36
C GLN A 532 -12.85 18.38 21.95
N THR A 533 -14.18 18.26 21.92
CA THR A 533 -15.00 18.28 20.71
C THR A 533 -15.80 19.59 20.58
N SER A 534 -15.54 20.56 21.46
CA SER A 534 -16.20 21.87 21.45
C SER A 534 -15.77 22.74 20.26
N ALA A 535 -16.61 23.70 19.91
CA ALA A 535 -16.36 24.66 18.84
C ALA A 535 -14.95 25.28 18.90
N GLY A 536 -14.24 25.25 17.77
CA GLY A 536 -12.90 25.80 17.62
C GLY A 536 -11.75 24.85 17.96
N VAL A 537 -12.01 23.63 18.43
CA VAL A 537 -10.99 22.60 18.68
C VAL A 537 -10.97 21.62 17.50
N GLY A 538 -9.80 21.16 17.08
CA GLY A 538 -9.68 20.21 15.97
C GLY A 538 -9.77 20.86 14.58
N TRP A 539 -10.10 20.05 13.58
CA TRP A 539 -10.04 20.43 12.17
C TRP A 539 -11.43 20.54 11.54
N TYR A 540 -11.71 21.69 10.94
CA TYR A 540 -12.95 21.94 10.20
C TYR A 540 -12.70 21.98 8.69
N LEU A 541 -13.61 21.37 7.95
CA LEU A 541 -13.60 21.26 6.49
C LEU A 541 -14.95 21.67 5.92
N ASP A 542 -14.93 22.52 4.91
CA ASP A 542 -16.14 23.02 4.24
C ASP A 542 -15.84 23.28 2.75
N ASN A 543 -16.87 23.34 1.92
CA ASN A 543 -16.81 23.61 0.47
C ASN A 543 -15.71 22.83 -0.25
N ILE A 544 -15.66 21.52 -0.04
CA ILE A 544 -14.78 20.59 -0.74
C ILE A 544 -15.26 20.52 -2.19
N LEU A 545 -14.36 20.85 -3.12
CA LEU A 545 -14.63 20.93 -4.55
C LEU A 545 -13.55 20.17 -5.32
N ILE A 546 -13.97 19.28 -6.21
CA ILE A 546 -13.11 18.65 -7.22
C ILE A 546 -13.66 19.04 -8.58
N THR A 547 -12.85 19.78 -9.34
CA THR A 547 -13.23 20.28 -10.68
C THR A 547 -12.37 19.66 -11.77
N ASN A 548 -12.91 19.60 -12.98
CA ASN A 548 -12.25 19.10 -14.19
C ASN A 548 -11.78 17.64 -14.00
N ALA A 549 -12.66 16.82 -13.45
CA ALA A 549 -12.40 15.41 -13.22
C ALA A 549 -13.35 14.55 -14.06
N MET A 550 -12.93 13.32 -14.30
CA MET A 550 -13.76 12.26 -14.86
C MET A 550 -14.08 11.23 -13.78
N GLY A 551 -15.11 10.43 -13.98
CA GLY A 551 -15.47 9.34 -13.08
C GLY A 551 -16.00 8.14 -13.85
N TRP A 552 -16.02 7.01 -13.15
CA TRP A 552 -16.72 5.81 -13.59
C TRP A 552 -18.22 6.04 -13.38
N ILE A 553 -18.99 6.13 -14.46
CA ILE A 553 -20.44 6.42 -14.40
C ILE A 553 -21.22 5.20 -13.91
N GLU A 554 -20.60 4.04 -13.98
CA GLU A 554 -21.10 2.75 -13.52
C GLU A 554 -19.95 1.95 -12.88
N PRO A 555 -20.25 0.99 -11.99
CA PRO A 555 -19.23 0.09 -11.46
C PRO A 555 -18.46 -0.61 -12.59
N PRO A 556 -17.12 -0.52 -12.63
CA PRO A 556 -16.33 -1.18 -13.67
C PRO A 556 -16.48 -2.69 -13.64
N ASN A 557 -16.62 -3.30 -14.82
CA ASN A 557 -16.50 -4.74 -14.97
C ASN A 557 -15.03 -5.14 -14.82
N ILE A 558 -14.73 -6.10 -13.93
CA ILE A 558 -13.38 -6.59 -13.68
C ILE A 558 -13.19 -7.97 -14.32
N VAL A 559 -12.16 -8.11 -15.15
CA VAL A 559 -11.79 -9.34 -15.83
C VAL A 559 -10.38 -9.74 -15.43
N ALA A 560 -10.16 -11.01 -15.05
CA ALA A 560 -8.84 -11.54 -14.75
C ALA A 560 -8.27 -12.34 -15.93
N THR A 561 -6.98 -12.18 -16.21
CA THR A 561 -6.25 -12.88 -17.28
C THR A 561 -4.94 -13.46 -16.74
N THR A 562 -4.47 -14.55 -17.33
CA THR A 562 -3.14 -15.14 -17.04
C THR A 562 -2.05 -14.56 -17.95
N THR A 563 -2.44 -13.86 -19.01
CA THR A 563 -1.54 -13.10 -19.89
C THR A 563 -1.69 -11.60 -19.61
N ASN A 564 -0.67 -10.83 -19.97
CA ASN A 564 -0.65 -9.37 -19.92
C ASN A 564 -1.50 -8.72 -21.03
N SER A 565 -2.53 -9.42 -21.53
CA SER A 565 -3.38 -8.99 -22.65
C SER A 565 -4.86 -9.27 -22.37
N LEU A 566 -5.73 -8.45 -22.95
CA LEU A 566 -7.18 -8.58 -22.90
C LEU A 566 -7.78 -8.38 -24.29
N THR A 567 -8.77 -9.19 -24.65
CA THR A 567 -9.65 -8.91 -25.79
C THR A 567 -10.95 -8.29 -25.30
N LEU A 568 -11.25 -7.07 -25.72
CA LEU A 568 -12.47 -6.34 -25.39
C LEU A 568 -13.39 -6.25 -26.63
N THR A 569 -14.69 -6.49 -26.42
CA THR A 569 -15.73 -6.37 -27.47
C THR A 569 -16.78 -5.36 -27.02
N PRO A 570 -16.62 -4.06 -27.32
CA PRO A 570 -17.61 -3.05 -26.97
C PRO A 570 -18.94 -3.30 -27.69
N SER A 571 -20.06 -3.06 -27.02
CA SER A 571 -21.41 -3.20 -27.61
C SER A 571 -22.10 -1.88 -27.92
N GLN A 572 -21.55 -0.76 -27.44
CA GLN A 572 -22.13 0.58 -27.56
C GLN A 572 -21.08 1.61 -27.99
N LEU A 573 -21.54 2.72 -28.56
CA LEU A 573 -20.71 3.86 -29.00
C LEU A 573 -20.34 4.83 -27.85
N THR A 574 -20.57 4.43 -26.61
CA THR A 574 -20.28 5.26 -25.44
C THR A 574 -18.79 5.28 -25.13
N GLN A 575 -18.29 6.42 -24.63
CA GLN A 575 -16.89 6.51 -24.20
C GLN A 575 -16.62 5.55 -23.04
N LEU A 576 -15.57 4.75 -23.16
CA LEU A 576 -15.15 3.78 -22.15
C LEU A 576 -13.80 4.18 -21.55
N GLY A 577 -13.63 3.93 -20.26
CA GLY A 577 -12.32 3.86 -19.63
C GLY A 577 -11.87 2.40 -19.58
N LEU A 578 -10.60 2.14 -19.86
CA LEU A 578 -9.96 0.83 -19.69
C LEU A 578 -8.73 1.00 -18.79
N GLN A 579 -8.58 0.13 -17.79
CA GLN A 579 -7.41 0.07 -16.91
C GLN A 579 -6.95 -1.36 -16.70
N ALA A 580 -5.69 -1.52 -16.34
CA ALA A 580 -5.09 -2.80 -15.99
C ALA A 580 -4.20 -2.67 -14.75
N ARG A 581 -4.02 -3.78 -14.04
CA ARG A 581 -3.02 -3.97 -13.00
C ARG A 581 -2.48 -5.40 -13.03
N ALA A 582 -1.26 -5.56 -12.55
CA ALA A 582 -0.65 -6.88 -12.36
C ALA A 582 -0.94 -7.41 -10.95
N LEU A 583 -0.93 -8.73 -10.78
CA LEU A 583 -1.00 -9.42 -9.49
C LEU A 583 0.32 -10.16 -9.28
N LEU A 584 1.08 -9.74 -8.26
CA LEU A 584 2.30 -10.43 -7.84
C LEU A 584 1.93 -11.73 -7.15
N PHE A 585 2.65 -12.80 -7.48
CA PHE A 585 2.48 -14.12 -6.86
C PHE A 585 1.00 -14.57 -6.84
N ASP A 586 0.30 -14.35 -7.96
CA ASP A 586 -1.14 -14.63 -8.18
C ASP A 586 -2.17 -13.89 -7.32
N LEU A 587 -1.76 -13.24 -6.23
CA LEU A 587 -2.67 -12.79 -5.17
C LEU A 587 -2.58 -11.29 -4.86
N TYR A 588 -1.41 -10.69 -5.01
CA TYR A 588 -1.15 -9.35 -4.47
C TYR A 588 -1.20 -8.30 -5.58
N PRO A 589 -2.31 -7.56 -5.73
CA PRO A 589 -2.43 -6.56 -6.78
C PRO A 589 -1.47 -5.40 -6.54
N ILE A 590 -0.78 -4.95 -7.59
CA ILE A 590 -0.12 -3.63 -7.59
C ILE A 590 -1.14 -2.52 -7.92
N GLU A 591 -0.71 -1.27 -7.86
CA GLU A 591 -1.53 -0.11 -8.20
C GLU A 591 -2.15 -0.21 -9.61
N TRP A 592 -3.33 0.41 -9.81
CA TRP A 592 -3.92 0.50 -11.13
C TRP A 592 -3.10 1.42 -12.05
N GLY A 593 -2.86 0.97 -13.28
CA GLY A 593 -2.24 1.76 -14.34
C GLY A 593 -3.13 2.94 -14.78
N PRO A 594 -2.64 3.81 -15.68
CA PRO A 594 -3.43 4.89 -16.25
C PRO A 594 -4.68 4.39 -17.00
N VAL A 595 -5.75 5.19 -16.98
CA VAL A 595 -6.96 4.98 -17.77
C VAL A 595 -6.65 5.27 -19.24
N LEU A 596 -6.85 4.28 -20.10
CA LEU A 596 -6.96 4.48 -21.54
C LEU A 596 -8.41 4.83 -21.87
N PHE A 597 -8.64 6.03 -22.40
CA PHE A 597 -9.95 6.45 -22.90
C PHE A 597 -10.18 5.92 -24.31
N LEU A 598 -11.27 5.18 -24.48
CA LEU A 598 -11.66 4.55 -25.73
C LEU A 598 -12.89 5.27 -26.28
N THR A 599 -12.90 5.48 -27.60
CA THR A 599 -14.05 6.02 -28.35
C THR A 599 -14.54 4.95 -29.32
N PRO A 600 -15.38 3.99 -28.88
CA PRO A 600 -15.83 2.92 -29.74
C PRO A 600 -16.47 3.45 -31.03
N ALA A 601 -16.12 2.82 -32.15
CA ALA A 601 -16.54 3.23 -33.48
C ALA A 601 -17.41 2.14 -34.12
N PRO A 602 -18.34 2.50 -35.03
CA PRO A 602 -19.05 1.52 -35.83
C PRO A 602 -18.04 0.68 -36.66
N PRO A 603 -18.39 -0.56 -37.03
CA PRO A 603 -17.59 -1.31 -37.99
C PRO A 603 -17.44 -0.52 -39.29
N PRO A 604 -16.29 -0.63 -39.97
CA PRO A 604 -16.13 0.01 -41.26
C PRO A 604 -17.21 -0.49 -42.24
N PRO A 605 -17.68 0.38 -43.14
CA PRO A 605 -18.62 -0.01 -44.18
C PRO A 605 -18.09 -1.20 -44.98
N ILE A 606 -18.91 -2.23 -45.17
CA ILE A 606 -18.65 -3.27 -46.16
C ILE A 606 -19.24 -2.80 -47.48
N ILE A 607 -18.37 -2.63 -48.48
CA ILE A 607 -18.76 -2.25 -49.85
C ILE A 607 -18.61 -3.48 -50.74
N ILE A 608 -19.70 -3.90 -51.36
CA ILE A 608 -19.69 -4.91 -52.42
C ILE A 608 -19.59 -4.16 -53.74
N LEU A 609 -18.44 -4.25 -54.41
CA LEU A 609 -18.25 -3.70 -55.76
C LEU A 609 -18.74 -4.71 -56.80
N TYR A 610 -19.54 -4.25 -57.75
CA TYR A 610 -19.90 -5.02 -58.94
C TYR A 610 -18.96 -4.68 -60.10
N THR A 611 -18.93 -5.54 -61.11
CA THR A 611 -18.12 -5.34 -62.31
C THR A 611 -18.42 -3.98 -62.95
N PRO A 612 -17.41 -3.09 -63.09
CA PRO A 612 -17.60 -1.82 -63.78
C PRO A 612 -17.93 -2.04 -65.26
N THR A 613 -18.79 -1.20 -65.82
CA THR A 613 -19.12 -1.22 -67.25
C THR A 613 -18.72 0.08 -67.93
N LEU A 614 -18.35 0.00 -69.20
CA LEU A 614 -18.03 1.15 -70.04
C LEU A 614 -19.16 1.33 -71.07
N SER A 615 -19.80 2.49 -71.11
CA SER A 615 -20.82 2.80 -72.11
C SER A 615 -20.87 4.31 -72.38
N SER A 616 -21.04 4.71 -73.64
CA SER A 616 -21.19 6.12 -74.03
C SER A 616 -20.13 7.06 -73.43
N ASN A 617 -18.85 6.68 -73.47
CA ASN A 617 -17.70 7.40 -72.88
C ASN A 617 -17.74 7.62 -71.36
N ASN A 618 -18.58 6.86 -70.64
CA ASN A 618 -18.63 6.87 -69.18
C ASN A 618 -18.31 5.49 -68.62
N VAL A 619 -17.71 5.48 -67.44
CA VAL A 619 -17.52 4.31 -66.58
C VAL A 619 -18.62 4.31 -65.52
N TYR A 620 -19.31 3.18 -65.42
CA TYR A 620 -20.38 2.92 -64.47
C TYR A 620 -19.86 1.91 -63.43
N ILE A 621 -19.86 2.29 -62.16
CA ILE A 621 -19.27 1.51 -61.07
C ILE A 621 -20.37 1.26 -60.03
N PRO A 622 -21.14 0.16 -60.17
CA PRO A 622 -22.17 -0.17 -59.21
C PRO A 622 -21.56 -0.74 -57.93
N PHE A 623 -22.16 -0.40 -56.80
CA PHE A 623 -21.80 -0.94 -55.51
C PHE A 623 -22.98 -1.00 -54.56
N GLU A 624 -22.91 -1.89 -53.59
CA GLU A 624 -23.88 -2.02 -52.51
C GLU A 624 -23.20 -1.88 -51.14
N LEU A 625 -23.96 -1.38 -50.18
CA LEU A 625 -23.55 -1.31 -48.78
C LEU A 625 -24.13 -2.51 -48.05
N GLN A 626 -23.26 -3.32 -47.46
CA GLN A 626 -23.68 -4.38 -46.57
C GLN A 626 -23.52 -3.90 -45.12
N ALA A 627 -24.64 -3.79 -44.40
CA ALA A 627 -24.70 -3.46 -42.98
C ALA A 627 -23.87 -2.22 -42.56
N SER A 628 -24.11 -1.07 -43.20
CA SER A 628 -23.41 0.19 -42.94
C SER A 628 -24.38 1.38 -42.81
N THR A 629 -23.97 2.41 -42.06
CA THR A 629 -24.64 3.72 -41.95
C THR A 629 -23.93 4.83 -42.74
N ALA A 630 -22.90 4.49 -43.52
CA ALA A 630 -22.19 5.45 -44.37
C ALA A 630 -23.17 6.17 -45.31
N THR A 631 -23.10 7.49 -45.36
CA THR A 631 -24.00 8.33 -46.18
C THR A 631 -23.24 9.15 -47.21
N LEU A 632 -21.91 9.23 -47.10
CA LEU A 632 -21.04 10.01 -47.98
C LEU A 632 -20.08 9.09 -48.71
N PHE A 633 -20.06 9.20 -50.04
CA PHE A 633 -19.19 8.39 -50.89
C PHE A 633 -18.36 9.28 -51.80
N LYS A 634 -17.10 8.89 -52.00
CA LYS A 634 -16.23 9.47 -53.01
C LYS A 634 -15.70 8.37 -53.92
N LEU A 635 -15.71 8.63 -55.22
CA LEU A 635 -14.93 7.85 -56.16
C LEU A 635 -13.49 8.36 -56.13
N LEU A 636 -12.56 7.50 -55.80
CA LEU A 636 -11.13 7.75 -55.97
C LEU A 636 -10.65 7.10 -57.26
N GLU A 637 -9.67 7.71 -57.91
CA GLU A 637 -9.06 7.19 -59.12
C GLU A 637 -7.52 7.20 -59.04
N SER A 638 -6.89 6.34 -59.85
CA SER A 638 -5.44 6.30 -60.05
C SER A 638 -5.11 5.71 -61.43
N THR A 639 -3.92 6.02 -61.95
CA THR A 639 -3.35 5.38 -63.15
C THR A 639 -2.68 4.04 -62.88
N ASN A 640 -2.38 3.72 -61.62
CA ASN A 640 -1.83 2.43 -61.20
C ASN A 640 -2.22 2.08 -59.74
N LEU A 641 -2.07 0.81 -59.35
CA LEU A 641 -2.50 0.32 -58.03
C LEU A 641 -1.59 0.75 -56.85
N ILE A 642 -0.39 1.27 -57.11
CA ILE A 642 0.66 1.49 -56.12
C ILE A 642 0.85 2.98 -55.78
N ALA A 643 0.37 3.88 -56.64
CA ALA A 643 0.42 5.33 -56.47
C ALA A 643 -0.66 5.85 -55.51
N GLY A 644 -0.54 7.12 -55.13
CA GLY A 644 -1.55 7.83 -54.35
C GLY A 644 -2.89 7.93 -55.10
N TRP A 645 -3.99 7.73 -54.38
CA TRP A 645 -5.35 7.84 -54.90
C TRP A 645 -5.86 9.27 -54.76
N THR A 646 -6.44 9.82 -55.83
CA THR A 646 -7.05 11.16 -55.80
C THR A 646 -8.56 11.07 -55.95
N THR A 647 -9.31 11.97 -55.31
CA THR A 647 -10.76 12.06 -55.52
C THR A 647 -11.07 12.44 -56.97
N ASN A 648 -11.86 11.62 -57.65
CA ASN A 648 -12.38 11.93 -58.98
C ASN A 648 -13.53 12.93 -58.82
N THR A 649 -13.27 14.19 -59.18
CA THR A 649 -14.22 15.29 -59.03
C THR A 649 -15.27 15.36 -60.15
N GLN A 650 -15.14 14.52 -61.19
CA GLN A 650 -16.09 14.41 -62.30
C GLN A 650 -17.10 13.28 -62.06
N ALA A 651 -16.90 12.46 -61.03
CA ALA A 651 -17.78 11.36 -60.68
C ALA A 651 -19.09 11.89 -60.08
N THR A 652 -20.21 11.39 -60.58
CA THR A 652 -21.54 11.62 -60.02
C THR A 652 -22.05 10.34 -59.38
N LEU A 653 -22.66 10.46 -58.19
CA LEU A 653 -23.26 9.32 -57.49
C LEU A 653 -24.77 9.30 -57.77
N ILE A 654 -25.28 8.15 -58.19
CA ILE A 654 -26.70 7.87 -58.43
C ILE A 654 -27.14 6.76 -57.46
N SER A 655 -28.34 6.88 -56.89
CA SER A 655 -28.90 5.89 -55.97
C SER A 655 -30.19 5.30 -56.54
N ASN A 656 -30.32 3.97 -56.58
CA ASN A 656 -31.54 3.29 -56.99
C ASN A 656 -31.76 1.99 -56.18
N ASN A 657 -32.82 1.93 -55.37
CA ASN A 657 -33.24 0.75 -54.60
C ASN A 657 -32.08 -0.02 -53.90
N ASN A 658 -31.33 0.67 -53.04
CA ASN A 658 -30.15 0.19 -52.27
C ASN A 658 -28.85 -0.10 -53.07
N THR A 659 -28.89 -0.11 -54.40
CA THR A 659 -27.67 -0.14 -55.23
C THR A 659 -27.24 1.29 -55.55
N LEU A 660 -25.99 1.61 -55.21
CA LEU A 660 -25.35 2.89 -55.50
C LEU A 660 -24.49 2.77 -56.76
N LEU A 661 -24.41 3.84 -57.54
CA LEU A 661 -23.73 3.83 -58.83
C LEU A 661 -22.91 5.10 -59.02
N PHE A 662 -21.59 4.96 -59.12
CA PHE A 662 -20.76 6.07 -59.61
C PHE A 662 -20.73 6.09 -61.13
N VAL A 663 -20.90 7.27 -61.71
CA VAL A 663 -20.75 7.54 -63.15
C VAL A 663 -19.67 8.61 -63.33
N THR A 664 -18.63 8.30 -64.10
CA THR A 664 -17.55 9.25 -64.42
C THR A 664 -17.17 9.13 -65.89
N PRO A 665 -16.71 10.21 -66.55
CA PRO A 665 -16.11 10.12 -67.88
C PRO A 665 -14.95 9.12 -67.90
N SER A 666 -14.84 8.35 -68.99
CA SER A 666 -13.69 7.48 -69.22
C SER A 666 -12.48 8.29 -69.67
N VAL A 667 -11.37 8.18 -68.95
CA VAL A 667 -10.14 8.95 -69.23
C VAL A 667 -8.95 8.02 -69.39
N GLY A 668 -8.30 8.06 -70.55
CA GLY A 668 -7.09 7.30 -70.85
C GLY A 668 -7.31 5.79 -71.08
N PRO A 669 -6.23 5.05 -71.39
CA PRO A 669 -6.31 3.63 -71.76
C PRO A 669 -6.52 2.68 -70.57
N LEU A 670 -6.19 3.12 -69.35
CA LEU A 670 -6.34 2.34 -68.12
C LEU A 670 -6.54 3.26 -66.93
N ARG A 671 -7.53 2.95 -66.10
CA ARG A 671 -7.81 3.67 -64.85
C ARG A 671 -8.26 2.68 -63.79
N PHE A 672 -7.82 2.91 -62.56
CA PHE A 672 -8.23 2.15 -61.39
C PHE A 672 -9.16 3.02 -60.54
N TYR A 673 -10.19 2.40 -59.96
CA TYR A 673 -11.17 3.09 -59.14
C TYR A 673 -11.27 2.43 -57.77
N ARG A 674 -11.49 3.25 -56.74
CA ARG A 674 -11.78 2.82 -55.38
C ARG A 674 -12.92 3.66 -54.83
N ILE A 675 -13.80 3.04 -54.06
CA ILE A 675 -14.84 3.76 -53.33
C ILE A 675 -14.34 4.03 -51.91
N LEU A 676 -14.40 5.30 -51.52
CA LEU A 676 -14.22 5.74 -50.14
C LEU A 676 -15.59 6.06 -49.57
N ALA A 677 -15.98 5.36 -48.51
CA ALA A 677 -17.21 5.60 -47.77
C ALA A 677 -16.88 6.28 -46.43
N HIS A 678 -17.65 7.30 -46.08
CA HIS A 678 -17.55 8.06 -44.84
C HIS A 678 -18.83 7.95 -44.01
#